data_AF-A0A4Y8IK72-F1
#
_entry.id   AF-A0A4Y8IK72-F1
#
_cell.length_a   1.000
_cell.length_b   1.000
_cell.length_c   1.000
_cell.angle_alpha   90.00
_cell.angle_beta   90.00
_cell.angle_gamma   90.00
#
_symmetry.space_group_name_H-M   'P 1'
#
loop_
_entity.id
_entity.type
_entity.pdbx_description
1 polymer ?
#
loop_
_entity_poly.entity_id
_entity_poly.type
_entity_poly.pdbx_seq_one_letter_code
_entity_poly.pdbx_strand_id
1 'polypeptide(L)'
;MTDKPKRKLAAIMFTDMVGYTALMQKDESKARELIQRHRELMKPHVEKHGGEILQFVGDGTFCTFESAIEAVNAALEIQYVFKLEDEMSLRIGIHVGDVVVEGDEVYGDGVNVASRIEPLAEPGGICVTDKVYDNLKNQQGMKITSLGEKELKNVQDSLKIYSIEASMVEDSGKTADATPPDKAVDESKRESKTGKKKIIYMAVAALAIIFLSAWLLPIFGPSERQLEASGEIRSIAVLPLDNLSNDSDQEYFSDGMTEALIANIAKIRSLKVISRTSVMRYKGTDKSLPEIAKELNVDAILEGSVLHAEGEVRITVQLIRASTDEHLWAESYTDKLENIMILQSKIARAVAKEIKLTLSPEEELRLSSNKKIIPEAHEAYLRGKHFWNKRTFDDILKALEFYKSAVEVDPTYALAYIGEAESYSLLHEYGNMPSQETYPKAVAAAKKALEIDPTLGEAHIVIAYAYYEHYWDWEKAEEEFKIGIELSPNYATGHQWYAEFLFRMRRFEEGRKEIEIARELDPLSMIIHLNEGFGYILSGDRYIGIEILQNLAKFNPESPFVQFTLYASYRVEGNDEEAFKSFFRGLDLVDVSTEEIEKIKVAYETDGWRGIDLMFLERDLEEGESPTDIARDYIWLKDYEKAIDWLEKGIEERDFGMTQIYSFPIYQEPELLKNKRFQAILKKMNFPGVKSPS
;
A
#
# COMPACT_ATOMS: atom_id res chain seq x y z
N MET A 1 21.62 17.62 -13.52
CA MET A 1 21.34 17.60 -14.98
C MET A 1 20.19 16.62 -15.17
N THR A 2 19.00 17.09 -15.53
CA THR A 2 17.85 16.22 -15.78
C THR A 2 18.08 15.47 -17.09
N ASP A 3 18.18 14.14 -17.03
CA ASP A 3 18.38 13.31 -18.22
C ASP A 3 17.10 13.40 -19.06
N LYS A 4 17.22 13.89 -20.30
CA LYS A 4 16.06 14.03 -21.19
C LYS A 4 15.54 12.64 -21.57
N PRO A 5 14.22 12.43 -21.69
CA PRO A 5 13.66 11.15 -22.12
C PRO A 5 14.28 10.75 -23.47
N LYS A 6 14.93 9.58 -23.50
CA LYS A 6 15.59 9.05 -24.69
C LYS A 6 14.68 8.02 -25.32
N ARG A 7 14.25 8.30 -26.56
CA ARG A 7 13.54 7.32 -27.38
C ARG A 7 14.56 6.42 -28.07
N LYS A 8 14.46 5.11 -27.85
CA LYS A 8 15.29 4.10 -28.52
C LYS A 8 14.43 2.94 -29.01
N LEU A 9 14.84 2.31 -30.12
CA LEU A 9 14.25 1.06 -30.57
C LEU A 9 14.86 -0.08 -29.74
N ALA A 10 14.03 -0.93 -29.15
CA ALA A 10 14.51 -2.06 -28.35
C ALA A 10 13.68 -3.32 -28.60
N ALA A 11 14.29 -4.49 -28.38
CA ALA A 11 13.58 -5.74 -28.21
C ALA A 11 13.15 -5.87 -26.74
N ILE A 12 11.89 -6.19 -26.52
CA ILE A 12 11.19 -6.14 -25.24
C ILE A 12 10.73 -7.55 -24.96
N MET A 13 11.14 -8.11 -23.83
CA MET A 13 10.81 -9.47 -23.40
C MET A 13 10.02 -9.44 -22.10
N PHE A 14 8.85 -10.04 -22.10
CA PHE A 14 8.06 -10.33 -20.90
C PHE A 14 8.03 -11.82 -20.64
N THR A 15 8.08 -12.18 -19.36
CA THR A 15 7.97 -13.57 -18.89
C THR A 15 6.92 -13.68 -17.80
N ASP A 16 6.31 -14.86 -17.67
CA ASP A 16 5.31 -15.21 -16.66
C ASP A 16 5.49 -16.67 -16.21
N MET A 17 5.24 -16.95 -14.93
CA MET A 17 5.43 -18.29 -14.37
C MET A 17 4.12 -19.07 -14.29
N VAL A 18 4.08 -20.21 -14.98
CA VAL A 18 2.85 -20.99 -15.09
C VAL A 18 2.47 -21.63 -13.76
N GLY A 19 1.31 -21.24 -13.22
CA GLY A 19 0.72 -21.84 -12.03
C GLY A 19 1.23 -21.27 -10.70
N TYR A 20 2.07 -20.23 -10.74
CA TYR A 20 2.60 -19.58 -9.54
C TYR A 20 1.50 -19.00 -8.64
N THR A 21 0.54 -18.26 -9.19
CA THR A 21 -0.58 -17.69 -8.40
C THR A 21 -1.38 -18.77 -7.65
N ALA A 22 -1.55 -19.95 -8.25
CA ALA A 22 -2.23 -21.08 -7.61
C ALA A 22 -1.36 -21.77 -6.55
N LEU A 23 -0.03 -21.71 -6.68
CA LEU A 23 0.91 -22.21 -5.69
C LEU A 23 1.03 -21.25 -4.50
N MET A 24 1.11 -19.94 -4.74
CA MET A 24 1.07 -18.90 -3.71
C MET A 24 -0.14 -19.07 -2.77
N GLN A 25 -1.32 -19.36 -3.32
CA GLN A 25 -2.53 -19.60 -2.52
C GLN A 25 -2.50 -20.89 -1.69
N LYS A 26 -1.66 -21.86 -2.05
CA LYS A 26 -1.61 -23.19 -1.40
C LYS A 26 -0.44 -23.34 -0.43
N ASP A 27 0.72 -22.79 -0.78
CA ASP A 27 1.98 -22.91 -0.05
C ASP A 27 2.88 -21.71 -0.37
N GLU A 28 2.70 -20.66 0.42
CA GLU A 28 3.40 -19.38 0.27
C GLU A 28 4.92 -19.51 0.51
N SER A 29 5.34 -20.40 1.39
CA SER A 29 6.77 -20.64 1.67
C SER A 29 7.46 -21.28 0.46
N LYS A 30 6.83 -22.29 -0.16
CA LYS A 30 7.35 -22.92 -1.37
C LYS A 30 7.34 -21.97 -2.56
N ALA A 31 6.30 -21.15 -2.70
CA ALA A 31 6.22 -20.15 -3.75
C ALA A 31 7.30 -19.06 -3.61
N ARG A 32 7.64 -18.64 -2.39
CA ARG A 32 8.75 -17.71 -2.12
C ARG A 32 10.12 -18.28 -2.47
N GLU A 33 10.34 -19.57 -2.24
CA GLU A 33 11.59 -20.24 -2.67
C GLU A 33 11.69 -20.28 -4.20
N LEU A 34 10.57 -20.57 -4.88
CA LEU A 34 10.52 -20.63 -6.35
C LEU A 34 10.70 -19.27 -7.01
N ILE A 35 10.14 -18.18 -6.47
CA ILE A 35 10.35 -16.85 -7.05
C ILE A 35 11.79 -16.36 -6.87
N GLN A 36 12.42 -16.67 -5.74
CA GLN A 36 13.83 -16.36 -5.52
C GLN A 36 14.70 -17.15 -6.50
N ARG A 37 14.43 -18.45 -6.65
CA ARG A 37 15.12 -19.31 -7.62
C ARG A 37 14.93 -18.83 -9.06
N HIS A 38 13.72 -18.41 -9.43
CA HIS A 38 13.42 -17.81 -10.73
C HIS A 38 14.30 -16.60 -11.03
N ARG A 39 14.42 -15.66 -10.08
CA ARG A 39 15.24 -14.46 -10.24
C ARG A 39 16.73 -14.78 -10.41
N GLU A 40 17.23 -15.76 -9.65
CA GLU A 40 18.61 -16.25 -9.76
C GLU A 40 18.91 -16.89 -11.12
N LEU A 41 17.95 -17.62 -11.69
CA LEU A 41 18.10 -18.27 -12.98
C LEU A 41 18.00 -17.28 -14.16
N MET A 42 17.14 -16.27 -14.07
CA MET A 42 16.94 -15.29 -15.14
C MET A 42 18.17 -14.40 -15.38
N LYS A 43 18.74 -13.85 -14.31
CA LYS A 43 19.82 -12.84 -14.36
C LYS A 43 21.01 -13.22 -15.25
N PRO A 44 21.68 -14.38 -15.06
CA PRO A 44 22.87 -14.72 -15.84
C PRO A 44 22.59 -14.88 -17.34
N HIS A 45 21.41 -15.36 -17.73
CA HIS A 45 21.06 -15.56 -19.14
C HIS A 45 20.64 -14.25 -19.83
N VAL A 46 19.99 -13.34 -19.11
CA VAL A 46 19.68 -12.01 -19.64
C VAL A 46 20.99 -11.21 -19.85
N GLU A 47 21.87 -11.17 -18.85
CA GLU A 47 23.14 -10.43 -18.93
C GLU A 47 24.09 -11.00 -19.99
N LYS A 48 24.16 -12.34 -20.12
CA LYS A 48 24.99 -13.02 -21.13
C LYS A 48 24.68 -12.60 -22.57
N HIS A 49 23.41 -12.30 -22.84
CA HIS A 49 22.92 -11.88 -24.16
C HIS A 49 22.81 -10.36 -24.31
N GLY A 50 23.47 -9.60 -23.43
CA GLY A 50 23.47 -8.13 -23.47
C GLY A 50 22.09 -7.53 -23.20
N GLY A 51 21.24 -8.26 -22.48
CA GLY A 51 19.95 -7.77 -22.00
C GLY A 51 20.05 -7.11 -20.64
N GLU A 52 19.06 -6.28 -20.34
CA GLU A 52 18.89 -5.59 -19.07
C GLU A 52 17.53 -5.95 -18.48
N ILE A 53 17.52 -6.39 -17.22
CA ILE A 53 16.29 -6.61 -16.45
C ILE A 53 15.86 -5.26 -15.89
N LEU A 54 14.71 -4.75 -16.34
CA LEU A 54 14.19 -3.46 -15.91
C LEU A 54 13.37 -3.59 -14.63
N GLN A 55 12.56 -4.65 -14.55
CA GLN A 55 11.68 -4.87 -13.41
C GLN A 55 11.31 -6.35 -13.27
N PHE A 56 11.14 -6.81 -12.03
CA PHE A 56 10.41 -8.03 -11.70
C PHE A 56 8.96 -7.65 -11.37
N VAL A 57 7.99 -8.21 -12.08
CA VAL A 57 6.56 -7.90 -11.91
C VAL A 57 5.86 -9.14 -11.40
N GLY A 58 5.69 -9.24 -10.08
CA GLY A 58 5.21 -10.48 -9.46
C GLY A 58 6.15 -11.64 -9.79
N ASP A 59 5.59 -12.70 -10.40
CA ASP A 59 6.27 -13.88 -10.93
C ASP A 59 6.79 -13.73 -12.37
N GLY A 60 6.55 -12.58 -12.98
CA GLY A 60 7.06 -12.21 -14.28
C GLY A 60 8.34 -11.39 -14.24
N THR A 61 9.01 -11.29 -15.38
CA THR A 61 10.23 -10.48 -15.55
C THR A 61 10.17 -9.70 -16.84
N PHE A 62 10.45 -8.39 -16.75
CA PHE A 62 10.51 -7.48 -17.87
C PHE A 62 11.98 -7.15 -18.20
N CYS A 63 12.40 -7.52 -19.41
CA CYS A 63 13.74 -7.29 -19.92
C CYS A 63 13.74 -6.49 -21.22
N THR A 64 14.84 -5.78 -21.48
CA THR A 64 15.12 -5.19 -22.80
C THR A 64 16.45 -5.65 -23.37
N PHE A 65 16.53 -5.69 -24.70
CA PHE A 65 17.72 -6.05 -25.45
C PHE A 65 17.89 -5.08 -26.61
N GLU A 66 19.12 -4.79 -27.00
CA GLU A 66 19.42 -4.01 -28.20
C GLU A 66 19.17 -4.80 -29.50
N SER A 67 19.06 -6.12 -29.41
CA SER A 67 18.91 -7.04 -30.54
C SER A 67 17.75 -8.02 -30.33
N ALA A 68 16.87 -8.11 -31.34
CA ALA A 68 15.78 -9.08 -31.36
C ALA A 68 16.28 -10.53 -31.39
N ILE A 69 17.45 -10.75 -32.00
CA ILE A 69 18.10 -12.06 -32.08
C ILE A 69 18.61 -12.47 -30.69
N GLU A 70 19.28 -11.56 -29.99
CA GLU A 70 19.82 -11.84 -28.66
C GLU A 70 18.70 -12.04 -27.63
N ALA A 71 17.60 -11.29 -27.73
CA ALA A 71 16.41 -11.53 -26.92
C ALA A 71 15.86 -12.96 -27.09
N VAL A 72 15.82 -13.46 -28.32
CA VAL A 72 15.31 -14.81 -28.63
C VAL A 72 16.30 -15.90 -28.17
N ASN A 73 17.60 -15.68 -28.33
CA ASN A 73 18.62 -16.60 -27.82
C ASN A 73 18.58 -16.68 -26.28
N ALA A 74 18.45 -15.53 -25.60
CA ALA A 74 18.27 -15.48 -24.16
C ALA A 74 17.03 -16.26 -23.73
N ALA A 75 15.90 -16.04 -24.42
CA ALA A 75 14.66 -16.77 -24.14
C ALA A 75 14.78 -18.28 -24.35
N LEU A 76 15.53 -18.74 -25.35
CA LEU A 76 15.78 -20.17 -25.59
C LEU A 76 16.63 -20.80 -24.49
N GLU A 77 17.68 -20.11 -24.02
CA GLU A 77 18.49 -20.58 -22.90
C GLU A 77 17.72 -20.59 -21.58
N ILE A 78 16.93 -19.54 -21.33
CA ILE A 78 16.04 -19.45 -20.17
C ILE A 78 15.06 -20.63 -20.20
N GLN A 79 14.36 -20.88 -21.31
CA GLN A 79 13.42 -22.01 -21.40
C GLN A 79 14.11 -23.36 -21.19
N TYR A 80 15.36 -23.51 -21.63
CA TYR A 80 16.13 -24.72 -21.40
C TYR A 80 16.46 -24.94 -19.93
N VAL A 81 16.97 -23.92 -19.25
CA VAL A 81 17.35 -24.03 -17.83
C VAL A 81 16.14 -24.21 -16.94
N PHE A 82 15.03 -23.52 -17.22
CA PHE A 82 13.77 -23.69 -16.49
C PHE A 82 13.18 -25.09 -16.68
N LYS A 83 13.32 -25.68 -17.87
CA LYS A 83 12.90 -27.07 -18.13
C LYS A 83 13.69 -28.10 -17.32
N LEU A 84 14.93 -27.80 -16.91
CA LEU A 84 15.74 -28.71 -16.09
C LEU A 84 15.31 -28.72 -14.61
N GLU A 85 14.51 -27.74 -14.19
CA GLU A 85 14.15 -27.55 -12.78
C GLU A 85 12.81 -28.20 -12.40
N ASP A 86 12.20 -29.03 -13.29
CA ASP A 86 10.99 -29.90 -13.15
C ASP A 86 9.69 -29.29 -12.55
N GLU A 87 9.76 -28.22 -11.77
CA GLU A 87 8.67 -27.52 -11.07
C GLU A 87 8.41 -26.11 -11.63
N MET A 88 9.17 -25.65 -12.63
CA MET A 88 9.06 -24.30 -13.20
C MET A 88 8.84 -24.33 -14.72
N SER A 89 7.82 -23.63 -15.19
CA SER A 89 7.56 -23.44 -16.63
C SER A 89 7.24 -21.98 -16.89
N LEU A 90 7.94 -21.37 -17.84
CA LEU A 90 7.76 -19.97 -18.22
C LEU A 90 7.02 -19.83 -19.53
N ARG A 91 6.25 -18.77 -19.63
CA ARG A 91 5.79 -18.20 -20.89
C ARG A 91 6.62 -16.97 -21.22
N ILE A 92 6.96 -16.78 -22.49
CA ILE A 92 7.80 -15.66 -22.92
C ILE A 92 7.17 -14.98 -24.14
N GLY A 93 7.06 -13.65 -24.09
CA GLY A 93 6.63 -12.81 -25.21
C GLY A 93 7.70 -11.80 -25.62
N ILE A 94 8.02 -11.71 -26.92
CA ILE A 94 9.06 -10.80 -27.45
C ILE A 94 8.53 -9.92 -28.59
N HIS A 95 8.73 -8.61 -28.47
CA HIS A 95 8.40 -7.63 -29.51
C HIS A 95 9.53 -6.61 -29.73
N VAL A 96 9.60 -6.00 -30.92
CA VAL A 96 10.51 -4.89 -31.22
C VAL A 96 9.71 -3.64 -31.51
N GLY A 97 9.93 -2.60 -30.70
CA GLY A 97 9.22 -1.34 -30.81
C GLY A 97 9.98 -0.17 -30.20
N ASP A 98 9.50 1.04 -30.49
CA ASP A 98 10.03 2.25 -29.87
C ASP A 98 9.64 2.28 -28.38
N VAL A 99 10.65 2.50 -27.54
CA VAL A 99 10.48 2.73 -26.11
C VAL A 99 11.07 4.07 -25.73
N VAL A 100 10.40 4.73 -24.79
CA VAL A 100 10.91 5.92 -24.11
C VAL A 100 11.45 5.45 -22.78
N VAL A 101 12.73 5.71 -22.55
CA VAL A 101 13.41 5.44 -21.28
C VAL A 101 13.58 6.76 -20.54
N GLU A 102 13.05 6.82 -19.33
CA GLU A 102 13.17 7.96 -18.41
C GLU A 102 13.54 7.42 -17.02
N GLY A 103 14.84 7.51 -16.68
CA GLY A 103 15.37 6.82 -15.50
C GLY A 103 15.27 5.30 -15.66
N ASP A 104 14.72 4.63 -14.65
CA ASP A 104 14.48 3.18 -14.64
C ASP A 104 13.11 2.80 -15.23
N GLU A 105 12.33 3.77 -15.71
CA GLU A 105 10.99 3.53 -16.24
C GLU A 105 10.99 3.48 -17.77
N VAL A 106 10.34 2.45 -18.33
CA VAL A 106 10.29 2.20 -19.78
C VAL A 106 8.84 2.11 -20.25
N TYR A 107 8.43 3.08 -21.07
CA TYR A 107 7.07 3.17 -21.60
C TYR A 107 7.07 3.25 -23.12
N GLY A 108 6.05 2.68 -23.75
CA GLY A 108 5.89 2.76 -25.20
C GLY A 108 4.93 1.71 -25.72
N ASP A 109 4.50 1.90 -26.97
CA ASP A 109 3.63 0.95 -27.67
C ASP A 109 4.25 -0.46 -27.71
N GLY A 110 5.58 -0.54 -27.83
CA GLY A 110 6.28 -1.81 -27.84
C GLY A 110 6.13 -2.62 -26.53
N VAL A 111 6.03 -1.94 -25.38
CA VAL A 111 5.84 -2.58 -24.06
C VAL A 111 4.44 -3.18 -23.96
N ASN A 112 3.44 -2.45 -24.46
CA ASN A 112 2.05 -2.92 -24.51
C ASN A 112 1.88 -4.14 -25.41
N VAL A 113 2.61 -4.21 -26.53
CA VAL A 113 2.54 -5.35 -27.44
C VAL A 113 3.21 -6.58 -26.82
N ALA A 114 4.42 -6.44 -26.28
CA ALA A 114 5.18 -7.56 -25.71
C ALA A 114 4.46 -8.25 -24.53
N SER A 115 3.87 -7.46 -23.62
CA SER A 115 3.11 -8.01 -22.48
C SER A 115 1.81 -8.71 -22.87
N ARG A 116 1.27 -8.45 -24.07
CA ARG A 116 0.00 -9.06 -24.54
C ARG A 116 0.19 -10.31 -25.37
N ILE A 117 1.40 -10.54 -25.88
CA ILE A 117 1.74 -11.75 -26.63
C ILE A 117 2.35 -12.82 -25.76
N GLU A 118 2.92 -12.46 -24.60
CA GLU A 118 3.41 -13.42 -23.60
C GLU A 118 2.33 -14.45 -23.21
N PRO A 119 1.08 -14.07 -22.88
CA PRO A 119 0.05 -15.03 -22.47
C PRO A 119 -0.41 -15.97 -23.61
N LEU A 120 -0.03 -15.65 -24.86
CA LEU A 120 -0.30 -16.50 -26.02
C LEU A 120 0.72 -17.65 -26.14
N ALA A 121 1.82 -17.60 -25.39
CA ALA A 121 2.78 -18.69 -25.33
C ALA A 121 2.22 -19.87 -24.52
N GLU A 122 2.43 -21.08 -25.04
CA GLU A 122 2.22 -22.29 -24.25
C GLU A 122 3.25 -22.36 -23.11
N PRO A 123 2.99 -23.08 -22.00
CA PRO A 123 3.98 -23.33 -20.96
C PRO A 123 5.28 -23.89 -21.55
N GLY A 124 6.40 -23.21 -21.32
CA GLY A 124 7.71 -23.54 -21.91
C GLY A 124 7.94 -22.97 -23.32
N GLY A 125 7.01 -22.15 -23.82
CA GLY A 125 7.00 -21.60 -25.16
C GLY A 125 7.45 -20.13 -25.24
N ILE A 126 7.78 -19.70 -26.46
CA ILE A 126 8.16 -18.32 -26.77
C ILE A 126 7.24 -17.81 -27.90
N CYS A 127 6.57 -16.68 -27.69
CA CYS A 127 5.77 -16.00 -28.70
C CYS A 127 6.43 -14.71 -29.17
N VAL A 128 6.46 -14.51 -30.48
CA VAL A 128 7.09 -13.34 -31.11
C VAL A 128 6.18 -12.72 -32.16
N THR A 129 6.29 -11.40 -32.37
CA THR A 129 5.55 -10.73 -33.46
C THR A 129 6.25 -10.88 -34.81
N ASP A 130 5.56 -10.51 -35.90
CA ASP A 130 6.12 -10.37 -37.25
C ASP A 130 7.41 -9.55 -37.33
N LYS A 131 7.49 -8.42 -36.63
CA LYS A 131 8.72 -7.61 -36.56
C LYS A 131 9.90 -8.40 -36.02
N VAL A 132 9.71 -9.23 -35.01
CA VAL A 132 10.77 -10.09 -34.47
C VAL A 132 11.06 -11.24 -35.43
N TYR A 133 10.02 -11.87 -35.99
CA TYR A 133 10.15 -12.93 -36.98
C TYR A 133 10.96 -12.48 -38.22
N ASP A 134 10.76 -11.25 -38.70
CA ASP A 134 11.50 -10.69 -39.82
C ASP A 134 13.01 -10.57 -39.56
N ASN A 135 13.40 -10.39 -38.29
CA ASN A 135 14.80 -10.41 -37.87
C ASN A 135 15.35 -11.86 -37.75
N LEU A 136 14.47 -12.86 -37.54
CA LEU A 136 14.83 -14.26 -37.35
C LEU A 136 14.80 -15.12 -38.62
N LYS A 137 14.05 -14.73 -39.66
CA LYS A 137 13.77 -15.59 -40.85
C LYS A 137 15.00 -16.11 -41.60
N ASN A 138 16.17 -15.49 -41.39
CA ASN A 138 17.44 -15.89 -42.00
C ASN A 138 18.33 -16.74 -41.07
N GLN A 139 17.90 -16.98 -39.83
CA GLN A 139 18.63 -17.79 -38.87
C GLN A 139 18.28 -19.28 -39.03
N GLN A 140 19.31 -20.12 -39.06
CA GLN A 140 19.16 -21.57 -39.13
C GLN A 140 19.07 -22.15 -37.71
N GLY A 141 18.23 -23.18 -37.51
CA GLY A 141 18.18 -23.95 -36.27
C GLY A 141 16.99 -23.69 -35.34
N MET A 142 16.05 -22.81 -35.70
CA MET A 142 14.83 -22.56 -34.91
C MET A 142 13.58 -23.05 -35.64
N LYS A 143 12.71 -23.78 -34.95
CA LYS A 143 11.40 -24.18 -35.46
C LYS A 143 10.37 -23.11 -35.07
N ILE A 144 9.96 -22.31 -36.06
CA ILE A 144 9.01 -21.22 -35.89
C ILE A 144 7.69 -21.58 -36.58
N THR A 145 6.57 -21.51 -35.86
CA THR A 145 5.22 -21.81 -36.37
C THR A 145 4.34 -20.56 -36.29
N SER A 146 3.57 -20.25 -37.33
CA SER A 146 2.64 -19.12 -37.30
C SER A 146 1.38 -19.46 -36.50
N LEU A 147 0.98 -18.57 -35.59
CA LEU A 147 -0.27 -18.62 -34.83
C LEU A 147 -1.39 -17.76 -35.46
N GLY A 148 -1.12 -17.17 -36.64
CA GLY A 148 -2.05 -16.31 -37.38
C GLY A 148 -2.07 -14.85 -36.93
N GLU A 149 -2.99 -14.07 -37.49
CA GLU A 149 -3.26 -12.68 -37.10
C GLU A 149 -4.10 -12.66 -35.82
N LYS A 150 -3.70 -11.80 -34.87
CA LYS A 150 -4.38 -11.61 -33.59
C LYS A 150 -4.66 -10.12 -33.37
N GLU A 151 -5.90 -9.81 -33.00
CA GLU A 151 -6.26 -8.49 -32.49
C GLU A 151 -5.91 -8.43 -31.00
N LEU A 152 -4.99 -7.54 -30.63
CA LEU A 152 -4.62 -7.30 -29.23
C LEU A 152 -5.38 -6.06 -28.74
N LYS A 153 -5.99 -6.14 -27.56
CA LYS A 153 -6.70 -5.00 -26.94
C LYS A 153 -5.79 -3.75 -26.94
N ASN A 154 -6.27 -2.56 -27.25
CA ASN A 154 -5.49 -1.30 -27.27
C ASN A 154 -4.23 -1.28 -28.18
N VAL A 155 -4.12 -2.18 -29.16
CA VAL A 155 -3.12 -2.09 -30.24
C VAL A 155 -3.89 -1.77 -31.53
N GLN A 156 -3.49 -0.71 -32.24
CA GLN A 156 -4.28 -0.20 -33.38
C GLN A 156 -4.34 -1.15 -34.58
N ASP A 157 -3.34 -2.02 -34.73
CA ASP A 157 -3.21 -2.94 -35.87
C ASP A 157 -3.23 -4.41 -35.42
N SER A 158 -3.82 -5.28 -36.25
CA SER A 158 -3.73 -6.74 -36.11
C SER A 158 -2.29 -7.19 -36.37
N LEU A 159 -1.70 -7.95 -35.45
CA LEU A 159 -0.32 -8.44 -35.57
C LEU A 159 -0.29 -9.94 -35.87
N LYS A 160 0.64 -10.37 -36.72
CA LYS A 160 0.94 -11.81 -36.91
C LYS A 160 1.84 -12.29 -35.78
N ILE A 161 1.40 -13.33 -35.09
CA ILE A 161 2.14 -13.93 -33.99
C ILE A 161 2.73 -15.26 -34.44
N TYR A 162 3.93 -15.55 -33.97
CA TYR A 162 4.65 -16.78 -34.22
C TYR A 162 5.08 -17.41 -32.90
N SER A 163 5.04 -18.74 -32.82
CA SER A 163 5.58 -19.51 -31.69
C SER A 163 6.93 -20.11 -32.07
N ILE A 164 7.90 -20.02 -31.18
CA ILE A 164 9.20 -20.68 -31.30
C ILE A 164 9.22 -21.85 -30.30
N GLU A 165 9.49 -23.07 -30.79
CA GLU A 165 9.67 -24.24 -29.93
C GLU A 165 11.09 -24.26 -29.34
N ALA A 166 11.18 -24.27 -28.00
CA ALA A 166 12.43 -24.42 -27.27
C ALA A 166 12.94 -25.87 -27.32
N SER A 167 13.48 -26.29 -28.46
CA SER A 167 14.27 -27.51 -28.60
C SER A 167 15.64 -27.16 -29.15
N MET A 168 16.69 -27.20 -28.33
CA MET A 168 18.03 -26.97 -28.85
C MET A 168 18.45 -28.12 -29.77
N VAL A 169 19.00 -27.70 -30.92
CA VAL A 169 19.79 -28.48 -31.86
C VAL A 169 21.06 -28.95 -31.13
N GLU A 170 21.35 -30.25 -31.22
CA GLU A 170 22.60 -30.85 -30.75
C GLU A 170 23.82 -30.18 -31.41
N ASP A 171 24.82 -29.88 -30.60
CA ASP A 171 26.11 -29.34 -30.99
C ASP A 171 26.79 -30.21 -32.06
N SER A 172 27.07 -29.59 -33.20
CA SER A 172 27.69 -30.24 -34.37
C SER A 172 29.21 -30.23 -34.23
N GLY A 173 29.71 -31.07 -33.34
CA GLY A 173 31.13 -31.44 -33.29
C GLY A 173 31.35 -32.87 -33.80
N LYS A 174 31.53 -33.07 -35.13
CA LYS A 174 32.35 -34.15 -35.73
C LYS A 174 32.49 -34.04 -37.25
N THR A 175 33.74 -33.77 -37.65
CA THR A 175 34.51 -34.23 -38.83
C THR A 175 33.80 -34.87 -40.04
N ALA A 176 34.19 -34.36 -41.22
CA ALA A 176 34.12 -34.93 -42.58
C ALA A 176 33.96 -36.47 -42.65
N ASP A 177 33.17 -37.07 -43.55
CA ASP A 177 33.34 -37.07 -45.01
C ASP A 177 32.24 -37.97 -45.66
N ALA A 178 32.03 -37.74 -46.95
CA ALA A 178 31.41 -38.57 -48.00
C ALA A 178 29.87 -38.79 -48.09
N THR A 179 29.40 -38.50 -49.31
CA THR A 179 28.05 -38.28 -49.86
C THR A 179 27.41 -39.58 -50.47
N PRO A 180 26.30 -39.55 -51.26
CA PRO A 180 24.91 -40.02 -50.99
C PRO A 180 24.50 -41.20 -51.96
N PRO A 181 23.26 -41.42 -52.50
CA PRO A 181 21.90 -40.87 -52.26
C PRO A 181 20.73 -41.92 -52.28
N ASP A 182 19.50 -41.38 -52.17
CA ASP A 182 18.28 -41.72 -52.93
C ASP A 182 17.19 -42.67 -52.34
N LYS A 183 16.00 -42.05 -52.18
CA LYS A 183 14.63 -42.46 -52.59
C LYS A 183 13.83 -43.61 -51.92
N ALA A 184 12.55 -43.25 -51.79
CA ALA A 184 11.29 -44.04 -51.84
C ALA A 184 10.99 -44.88 -50.59
N VAL A 185 9.91 -44.61 -49.85
CA VAL A 185 8.49 -44.92 -50.18
C VAL A 185 8.33 -46.34 -50.69
N ASP A 186 7.82 -47.25 -49.85
CA ASP A 186 6.55 -47.92 -50.18
C ASP A 186 5.91 -48.58 -48.94
N GLU A 187 4.59 -48.62 -49.03
CA GLU A 187 3.60 -49.01 -48.06
C GLU A 187 3.41 -50.53 -47.94
N SER A 188 2.59 -50.84 -46.93
CA SER A 188 1.74 -52.01 -46.79
C SER A 188 2.32 -53.24 -46.09
N LYS A 189 1.75 -53.56 -44.92
CA LYS A 189 0.56 -54.42 -44.89
C LYS A 189 -0.16 -54.39 -43.54
N ARG A 190 -1.48 -54.28 -43.66
CA ARG A 190 -2.49 -54.43 -42.60
C ARG A 190 -2.53 -55.87 -42.08
N GLU A 191 -2.81 -56.00 -40.78
CA GLU A 191 -3.92 -56.81 -40.21
C GLU A 191 -4.10 -56.38 -38.73
N SER A 192 -5.22 -55.73 -38.36
CA SER A 192 -6.45 -56.34 -37.81
C SER A 192 -6.24 -56.96 -36.41
N LYS A 193 -7.02 -56.73 -35.35
CA LYS A 193 -8.16 -55.85 -35.00
C LYS A 193 -8.34 -56.05 -33.48
N THR A 194 -9.00 -55.09 -32.84
CA THR A 194 -9.84 -55.28 -31.63
C THR A 194 -9.16 -55.78 -30.34
N GLY A 195 -8.68 -54.82 -29.53
CA GLY A 195 -8.35 -55.05 -28.12
C GLY A 195 -8.27 -53.78 -27.26
N LYS A 196 -8.04 -52.60 -27.85
CA LYS A 196 -7.98 -51.31 -27.11
C LYS A 196 -9.23 -50.44 -27.21
N LYS A 197 -10.29 -50.88 -27.91
CA LYS A 197 -11.55 -50.11 -28.05
C LYS A 197 -12.33 -49.94 -26.73
N LYS A 198 -12.19 -50.84 -25.74
CA LYS A 198 -12.78 -50.63 -24.39
C LYS A 198 -12.09 -49.51 -23.60
N ILE A 199 -10.78 -49.30 -23.83
CA ILE A 199 -10.02 -48.18 -23.23
C ILE A 199 -10.43 -46.86 -23.90
N ILE A 200 -10.73 -46.88 -25.19
CA ILE A 200 -11.25 -45.71 -25.93
C ILE A 200 -12.65 -45.31 -25.45
N TYR A 201 -13.57 -46.24 -25.16
CA TYR A 201 -14.88 -45.87 -24.61
C TYR A 201 -14.83 -45.30 -23.19
N MET A 202 -13.91 -45.80 -22.35
CA MET A 202 -13.65 -45.23 -21.01
C MET A 202 -13.00 -43.84 -21.11
N ALA A 203 -12.06 -43.64 -22.04
CA ALA A 203 -11.42 -42.36 -22.29
C ALA A 203 -12.38 -41.33 -22.92
N VAL A 204 -13.31 -41.77 -23.78
CA VAL A 204 -14.35 -40.89 -24.36
C VAL A 204 -15.43 -40.54 -23.32
N ALA A 205 -15.77 -41.43 -22.39
CA ALA A 205 -16.66 -41.10 -21.26
C ALA A 205 -15.99 -40.13 -20.28
N ALA A 206 -14.69 -40.28 -20.00
CA ALA A 206 -13.92 -39.31 -19.21
C ALA A 206 -13.76 -37.96 -19.94
N LEU A 207 -13.49 -37.97 -21.25
CA LEU A 207 -13.44 -36.75 -22.09
C LEU A 207 -14.80 -36.07 -22.21
N ALA A 208 -15.92 -36.81 -22.18
CA ALA A 208 -17.25 -36.23 -22.16
C ALA A 208 -17.59 -35.62 -20.79
N ILE A 209 -17.14 -36.22 -19.68
CA ILE A 209 -17.28 -35.64 -18.33
C ILE A 209 -16.40 -34.39 -18.18
N ILE A 210 -15.18 -34.39 -18.74
CA ILE A 210 -14.27 -33.24 -18.77
C ILE A 210 -14.81 -32.12 -19.69
N PHE A 211 -15.40 -32.47 -20.84
CA PHE A 211 -16.08 -31.49 -21.70
C PHE A 211 -17.35 -30.94 -21.04
N LEU A 212 -18.13 -31.76 -20.31
CA LEU A 212 -19.31 -31.28 -19.60
C LEU A 212 -18.94 -30.42 -18.38
N SER A 213 -17.85 -30.72 -17.67
CA SER A 213 -17.35 -29.88 -16.57
C SER A 213 -16.69 -28.58 -17.06
N ALA A 214 -15.97 -28.61 -18.19
CA ALA A 214 -15.34 -27.42 -18.77
C ALA A 214 -16.34 -26.49 -19.49
N TRP A 215 -17.47 -27.01 -19.98
CA TRP A 215 -18.60 -26.19 -20.44
C TRP A 215 -19.45 -25.61 -19.29
N LEU A 216 -19.39 -26.20 -18.08
CA LEU A 216 -20.09 -25.71 -16.89
C LEU A 216 -19.23 -24.77 -16.01
N LEU A 217 -17.91 -24.68 -16.22
CA LEU A 217 -17.04 -23.77 -15.47
C LEU A 217 -17.12 -22.27 -15.86
N PRO A 218 -17.61 -21.84 -17.04
CA PRO A 218 -18.03 -20.45 -17.25
C PRO A 218 -19.41 -20.15 -16.63
N ILE A 219 -20.04 -21.11 -15.95
CA ILE A 219 -21.28 -20.90 -15.18
C ILE A 219 -20.97 -20.75 -13.67
N PHE A 220 -19.77 -21.13 -13.19
CA PHE A 220 -19.41 -21.08 -11.75
C PHE A 220 -17.91 -20.76 -11.44
N GLY A 221 -17.25 -19.90 -12.20
CA GLY A 221 -15.96 -19.29 -11.82
C GLY A 221 -16.09 -17.77 -11.80
N PRO A 222 -15.65 -17.05 -10.74
CA PRO A 222 -15.95 -15.63 -10.57
C PRO A 222 -15.24 -14.83 -11.66
N SER A 223 -16.01 -14.37 -12.64
CA SER A 223 -15.51 -13.38 -13.58
C SER A 223 -15.31 -12.07 -12.81
N GLU A 224 -14.17 -11.42 -12.98
CA GLU A 224 -13.95 -10.01 -12.61
C GLU A 224 -14.97 -9.04 -13.25
N ARG A 225 -15.86 -9.53 -14.11
CA ARG A 225 -17.07 -8.83 -14.58
C ARG A 225 -18.24 -8.80 -13.59
N GLN A 226 -18.13 -9.42 -12.41
CA GLN A 226 -19.21 -9.39 -11.41
C GLN A 226 -19.10 -8.26 -10.37
N LEU A 227 -17.97 -7.54 -10.32
CA LEU A 227 -17.84 -6.33 -9.49
C LEU A 227 -18.43 -5.08 -10.16
N GLU A 228 -18.63 -5.07 -11.49
CA GLU A 228 -19.25 -3.94 -12.20
C GLU A 228 -20.79 -4.05 -12.37
N ALA A 229 -21.44 -5.10 -11.85
CA ALA A 229 -22.84 -5.41 -12.16
C ALA A 229 -23.76 -5.73 -10.98
N SER A 230 -23.37 -5.45 -9.73
CA SER A 230 -24.39 -5.09 -8.75
C SER A 230 -24.59 -3.58 -8.88
N GLY A 231 -25.73 -3.10 -9.39
CA GLY A 231 -26.05 -1.67 -9.34
C GLY A 231 -26.16 -1.08 -7.92
N GLU A 232 -25.72 -1.82 -6.90
CA GLU A 232 -25.65 -1.45 -5.49
C GLU A 232 -24.41 -0.59 -5.25
N ILE A 233 -24.62 0.53 -4.57
CA ILE A 233 -23.55 1.43 -4.15
C ILE A 233 -23.12 0.99 -2.76
N ARG A 234 -21.85 0.59 -2.61
CA ARG A 234 -21.25 0.14 -1.34
C ARG A 234 -20.10 1.00 -0.89
N SER A 235 -19.68 1.94 -1.73
CA SER A 235 -18.61 2.88 -1.44
C SER A 235 -18.91 4.27 -1.97
N ILE A 236 -18.55 5.30 -1.20
CA ILE A 236 -18.81 6.70 -1.53
C ILE A 236 -17.62 7.59 -1.18
N ALA A 237 -17.34 8.57 -2.04
CA ALA A 237 -16.46 9.69 -1.74
C ALA A 237 -17.26 10.99 -1.65
N VAL A 238 -17.03 11.79 -0.61
CA VAL A 238 -17.59 13.15 -0.52
C VAL A 238 -16.52 14.13 -0.94
N LEU A 239 -16.67 14.76 -2.10
CA LEU A 239 -15.69 15.72 -2.59
C LEU A 239 -15.76 17.03 -1.79
N PRO A 240 -14.66 17.80 -1.75
CA PRO A 240 -14.62 19.12 -1.12
C PRO A 240 -15.75 19.99 -1.65
N LEU A 241 -16.61 20.47 -0.75
CA LEU A 241 -17.74 21.31 -1.12
C LEU A 241 -17.25 22.68 -1.59
N ASP A 242 -17.80 23.17 -2.70
CA ASP A 242 -17.49 24.51 -3.20
C ASP A 242 -17.98 25.57 -2.22
N ASN A 243 -17.13 26.56 -1.92
CA ASN A 243 -17.51 27.73 -1.15
C ASN A 243 -18.17 28.77 -2.08
N LEU A 244 -19.48 28.96 -1.95
CA LEU A 244 -20.22 30.00 -2.68
C LEU A 244 -20.40 31.29 -1.87
N SER A 245 -19.78 31.38 -0.70
CA SER A 245 -19.77 32.59 0.11
C SER A 245 -18.78 33.59 -0.51
N ASN A 246 -19.12 34.89 -0.55
CA ASN A 246 -18.27 35.95 -1.13
C ASN A 246 -17.02 36.29 -0.30
N ASP A 247 -16.58 35.38 0.56
CA ASP A 247 -15.54 35.59 1.56
C ASP A 247 -14.58 34.39 1.57
N SER A 248 -13.37 34.59 1.06
CA SER A 248 -12.32 33.58 1.03
C SER A 248 -11.83 33.20 2.43
N ASP A 249 -12.08 34.03 3.45
CA ASP A 249 -11.72 33.72 4.83
C ASP A 249 -12.64 32.62 5.42
N GLN A 250 -13.68 32.20 4.69
CA GLN A 250 -14.59 31.11 5.08
C GLN A 250 -14.23 29.76 4.47
N GLU A 251 -13.07 29.60 3.86
CA GLU A 251 -12.66 28.33 3.26
C GLU A 251 -12.53 27.19 4.30
N TYR A 252 -12.21 27.53 5.55
CA TYR A 252 -12.24 26.57 6.65
C TYR A 252 -13.65 26.00 6.90
N PHE A 253 -14.70 26.77 6.58
CA PHE A 253 -16.09 26.40 6.81
C PHE A 253 -16.55 25.36 5.78
N SER A 254 -16.27 25.55 4.49
CA SER A 254 -16.58 24.55 3.45
C SER A 254 -15.80 23.24 3.66
N ASP A 255 -14.52 23.34 4.01
CA ASP A 255 -13.69 22.19 4.35
C ASP A 255 -14.19 21.45 5.59
N GLY A 256 -14.54 22.20 6.64
CA GLY A 256 -15.11 21.65 7.86
C GLY A 256 -16.47 21.00 7.63
N MET A 257 -17.28 21.55 6.72
CA MET A 257 -18.57 20.98 6.34
C MET A 257 -18.42 19.68 5.55
N THR A 258 -17.44 19.63 4.64
CA THR A 258 -17.08 18.41 3.90
C THR A 258 -16.74 17.30 4.89
N GLU A 259 -15.85 17.58 5.85
CA GLU A 259 -15.45 16.63 6.89
C GLU A 259 -16.63 16.17 7.75
N ALA A 260 -17.51 17.09 8.14
CA ALA A 260 -18.68 16.77 8.95
C ALA A 260 -19.71 15.90 8.20
N LEU A 261 -19.84 16.07 6.88
CA LEU A 261 -20.66 15.18 6.05
C LEU A 261 -20.03 13.78 5.94
N ILE A 262 -18.71 13.70 5.70
CA ILE A 262 -17.96 12.43 5.70
C ILE A 262 -18.20 11.70 7.02
N ALA A 263 -17.98 12.37 8.16
CA ALA A 263 -18.15 11.78 9.48
C ALA A 263 -19.58 11.29 9.76
N ASN A 264 -20.61 12.02 9.30
CA ASN A 264 -21.99 11.59 9.49
C ASN A 264 -22.38 10.42 8.58
N ILE A 265 -21.93 10.40 7.32
CA ILE A 265 -22.19 9.29 6.38
C ILE A 265 -21.41 8.03 6.81
N ALA A 266 -20.20 8.20 7.35
CA ALA A 266 -19.33 7.14 7.87
C ALA A 266 -19.96 6.32 9.01
N LYS A 267 -21.01 6.84 9.67
CA LYS A 267 -21.79 6.10 10.68
C LYS A 267 -22.57 4.92 10.10
N ILE A 268 -22.77 4.87 8.77
CA ILE A 268 -23.42 3.77 8.08
C ILE A 268 -22.39 2.65 7.89
N ARG A 269 -22.50 1.58 8.69
CA ARG A 269 -21.46 0.54 8.77
C ARG A 269 -21.29 -0.23 7.47
N SER A 270 -22.38 -0.42 6.72
CA SER A 270 -22.37 -1.18 5.46
C SER A 270 -21.86 -0.37 4.25
N LEU A 271 -21.48 0.90 4.46
CA LEU A 271 -21.04 1.81 3.40
C LEU A 271 -19.59 2.21 3.68
N LYS A 272 -18.68 1.90 2.74
CA LYS A 272 -17.30 2.40 2.78
C LYS A 272 -17.32 3.89 2.44
N VAL A 273 -16.80 4.73 3.33
CA VAL A 273 -16.72 6.17 3.12
C VAL A 273 -15.27 6.61 3.04
N ILE A 274 -14.89 7.26 1.93
CA ILE A 274 -13.53 7.77 1.77
C ILE A 274 -13.30 8.96 2.70
N SER A 275 -12.19 8.90 3.42
CA SER A 275 -11.78 9.87 4.43
C SER A 275 -11.37 11.20 3.80
N ARG A 276 -11.40 12.24 4.64
CA ARG A 276 -11.08 13.62 4.27
C ARG A 276 -9.74 13.76 3.56
N THR A 277 -8.67 13.18 4.09
CA THR A 277 -7.29 13.38 3.58
C THR A 277 -7.21 13.09 2.09
N SER A 278 -7.82 11.98 1.65
CA SER A 278 -7.86 11.59 0.25
C SER A 278 -8.71 12.51 -0.62
N VAL A 279 -9.94 12.81 -0.21
CA VAL A 279 -10.83 13.64 -1.04
C VAL A 279 -10.33 15.09 -1.17
N MET A 280 -9.63 15.61 -0.15
CA MET A 280 -9.10 16.97 -0.16
C MET A 280 -8.01 17.19 -1.22
N ARG A 281 -7.38 16.13 -1.75
CA ARG A 281 -6.45 16.23 -2.88
C ARG A 281 -7.12 16.62 -4.19
N TYR A 282 -8.43 16.46 -4.29
CA TYR A 282 -9.23 16.80 -5.46
C TYR A 282 -9.85 18.19 -5.38
N LYS A 283 -9.55 18.97 -4.33
CA LYS A 283 -10.03 20.34 -4.22
C LYS A 283 -9.49 21.19 -5.37
N GLY A 284 -10.39 21.82 -6.14
CA GLY A 284 -10.02 22.64 -7.29
C GLY A 284 -9.30 21.88 -8.41
N THR A 285 -9.52 20.57 -8.53
CA THR A 285 -8.94 19.75 -9.59
C THR A 285 -9.67 19.89 -10.92
N ASP A 286 -8.96 19.68 -12.03
CA ASP A 286 -9.55 19.61 -13.38
C ASP A 286 -9.92 18.16 -13.79
N LYS A 287 -9.67 17.16 -12.92
CA LYS A 287 -10.02 15.76 -13.19
C LYS A 287 -11.53 15.56 -13.27
N SER A 288 -11.96 14.68 -14.15
CA SER A 288 -13.37 14.29 -14.26
C SER A 288 -13.81 13.38 -13.10
N LEU A 289 -15.10 13.40 -12.75
CA LEU A 289 -15.65 12.56 -11.69
C LEU A 289 -15.36 11.05 -11.88
N PRO A 290 -15.45 10.47 -13.10
CA PRO A 290 -15.09 9.07 -13.31
C PRO A 290 -13.61 8.77 -13.05
N GLU A 291 -12.70 9.71 -13.34
CA GLU A 291 -11.27 9.55 -13.04
C GLU A 291 -11.04 9.57 -11.53
N ILE A 292 -11.65 10.51 -10.81
CA ILE A 292 -11.57 10.60 -9.35
C ILE A 292 -12.13 9.34 -8.70
N ALA A 293 -13.28 8.87 -9.16
CA ALA A 293 -13.91 7.67 -8.62
C ALA A 293 -13.05 6.41 -8.83
N LYS A 294 -12.39 6.30 -9.98
CA LYS A 294 -11.46 5.21 -10.27
C LYS A 294 -10.22 5.26 -9.38
N GLU A 295 -9.64 6.44 -9.17
CA GLU A 295 -8.48 6.61 -8.29
C GLU A 295 -8.80 6.31 -6.82
N LEU A 296 -9.99 6.72 -6.36
CA LEU A 296 -10.48 6.46 -5.00
C LEU A 296 -11.11 5.08 -4.83
N ASN A 297 -11.31 4.34 -5.93
CA ASN A 297 -11.99 3.05 -5.97
C ASN A 297 -13.36 3.08 -5.25
N VAL A 298 -14.26 3.94 -5.75
CA VAL A 298 -15.62 4.15 -5.22
C VAL A 298 -16.74 3.99 -6.25
N ASP A 299 -17.91 3.55 -5.79
CA ASP A 299 -19.11 3.33 -6.62
C ASP A 299 -19.90 4.62 -6.87
N ALA A 300 -19.79 5.59 -5.96
CA ALA A 300 -20.51 6.86 -6.02
C ALA A 300 -19.69 8.04 -5.50
N ILE A 301 -20.02 9.22 -5.99
CA ILE A 301 -19.48 10.50 -5.54
C ILE A 301 -20.62 11.38 -5.04
N LEU A 302 -20.41 12.02 -3.89
CA LEU A 302 -21.21 13.14 -3.41
C LEU A 302 -20.41 14.42 -3.64
N GLU A 303 -20.90 15.31 -4.51
CA GLU A 303 -20.35 16.64 -4.72
C GLU A 303 -21.36 17.70 -4.28
N GLY A 304 -20.91 18.95 -4.12
CA GLY A 304 -21.82 20.00 -3.68
C GLY A 304 -21.17 21.33 -3.40
N SER A 305 -21.96 22.22 -2.83
CA SER A 305 -21.57 23.56 -2.45
C SER A 305 -22.20 23.99 -1.13
N VAL A 306 -21.52 24.90 -0.45
CA VAL A 306 -21.97 25.53 0.80
C VAL A 306 -21.99 27.03 0.62
N LEU A 307 -23.08 27.65 1.07
CA LEU A 307 -23.23 29.09 1.21
C LEU A 307 -23.58 29.40 2.65
N HIS A 308 -22.77 30.25 3.29
CA HIS A 308 -23.03 30.75 4.64
C HIS A 308 -23.20 32.27 4.59
N ALA A 309 -24.39 32.74 4.93
CA ALA A 309 -24.73 34.16 4.89
C ALA A 309 -25.80 34.50 5.93
N GLU A 310 -25.63 35.63 6.62
CA GLU A 310 -26.63 36.19 7.54
C GLU A 310 -27.12 35.21 8.65
N GLY A 311 -26.27 34.27 9.08
CA GLY A 311 -26.58 33.26 10.09
C GLY A 311 -27.37 32.05 9.58
N GLU A 312 -27.60 31.97 8.26
CA GLU A 312 -28.17 30.82 7.57
C GLU A 312 -27.11 30.08 6.75
N VAL A 313 -27.28 28.77 6.67
CA VAL A 313 -26.42 27.88 5.88
C VAL A 313 -27.28 27.20 4.83
N ARG A 314 -26.84 27.25 3.58
CA ARG A 314 -27.38 26.46 2.48
C ARG A 314 -26.34 25.45 2.02
N ILE A 315 -26.71 24.18 2.01
CA ILE A 315 -25.90 23.09 1.46
C ILE A 315 -26.63 22.51 0.27
N THR A 316 -26.00 22.51 -0.89
CA THR A 316 -26.50 21.83 -2.08
C THR A 316 -25.61 20.64 -2.35
N VAL A 317 -26.20 19.45 -2.50
CA VAL A 317 -25.46 18.21 -2.73
C VAL A 317 -26.06 17.44 -3.90
N GLN A 318 -25.21 16.71 -4.61
CA GLN A 318 -25.58 15.83 -5.70
C GLN A 318 -24.88 14.49 -5.52
N LEU A 319 -25.64 13.40 -5.67
CA LEU A 319 -25.14 12.04 -5.63
C LEU A 319 -25.05 11.49 -7.05
N ILE A 320 -23.86 11.08 -7.44
CA ILE A 320 -23.51 10.67 -8.80
C ILE A 320 -22.96 9.25 -8.75
N ARG A 321 -23.42 8.39 -9.67
CA ARG A 321 -22.88 7.03 -9.84
C ARG A 321 -21.60 7.09 -10.67
N ALA A 322 -20.50 6.58 -10.13
CA ALA A 322 -19.19 6.61 -10.77
C ALA A 322 -19.13 5.89 -12.11
N SER A 323 -19.74 4.70 -12.20
CA SER A 323 -19.63 3.81 -13.37
C SER A 323 -20.31 4.36 -14.63
N THR A 324 -21.32 5.21 -14.48
CA THR A 324 -22.17 5.69 -15.57
C THR A 324 -22.27 7.21 -15.66
N ASP A 325 -21.64 7.94 -14.74
CA ASP A 325 -21.79 9.39 -14.58
C ASP A 325 -23.28 9.82 -14.44
N GLU A 326 -24.09 8.94 -13.84
CA GLU A 326 -25.53 9.14 -13.68
C GLU A 326 -25.81 9.93 -12.40
N HIS A 327 -26.46 11.09 -12.52
CA HIS A 327 -26.97 11.85 -11.37
C HIS A 327 -28.18 11.13 -10.78
N LEU A 328 -28.00 10.52 -9.61
CA LEU A 328 -29.04 9.75 -8.92
C LEU A 328 -29.99 10.66 -8.14
N TRP A 329 -29.43 11.71 -7.53
CA TRP A 329 -30.16 12.61 -6.66
C TRP A 329 -29.45 13.97 -6.55
N ALA A 330 -30.22 15.04 -6.41
CA ALA A 330 -29.72 16.38 -6.13
C ALA A 330 -30.74 17.14 -5.27
N GLU A 331 -30.28 17.80 -4.22
CA GLU A 331 -31.15 18.55 -3.32
C GLU A 331 -30.41 19.70 -2.63
N SER A 332 -31.16 20.72 -2.23
CA SER A 332 -30.64 21.87 -1.49
C SER A 332 -31.34 21.99 -0.14
N TYR A 333 -30.55 22.10 0.91
CA TYR A 333 -30.98 22.20 2.29
C TYR A 333 -30.62 23.59 2.81
N THR A 334 -31.58 24.33 3.34
CA THR A 334 -31.34 25.64 3.96
C THR A 334 -31.91 25.65 5.37
N ASP A 335 -31.11 26.05 6.35
CA ASP A 335 -31.53 26.23 7.74
C ASP A 335 -30.61 27.22 8.46
N LYS A 336 -30.91 27.54 9.70
CA LYS A 336 -30.03 28.33 10.57
C LYS A 336 -28.80 27.53 10.97
N LEU A 337 -27.67 28.21 11.21
CA LEU A 337 -26.43 27.58 11.65
C LEU A 337 -26.59 26.76 12.94
N GLU A 338 -27.47 27.16 13.87
CA GLU A 338 -27.79 26.38 15.09
C GLU A 338 -28.34 24.96 14.81
N ASN A 339 -28.91 24.74 13.62
CA ASN A 339 -29.51 23.48 13.18
C ASN A 339 -28.58 22.67 12.26
N ILE A 340 -27.31 23.04 12.14
CA ILE A 340 -26.39 22.45 11.16
C ILE A 340 -26.19 20.93 11.36
N MET A 341 -26.13 20.44 12.60
CA MET A 341 -26.06 19.01 12.91
C MET A 341 -27.30 18.24 12.44
N ILE A 342 -28.48 18.87 12.52
CA ILE A 342 -29.74 18.31 12.06
C ILE A 342 -29.73 18.23 10.53
N LEU A 343 -29.21 19.26 9.86
CA LEU A 343 -29.10 19.32 8.40
C LEU A 343 -28.13 18.25 7.87
N GLN A 344 -26.95 18.09 8.48
CA GLN A 344 -26.00 17.02 8.15
C GLN A 344 -26.60 15.63 8.33
N SER A 345 -27.35 15.43 9.43
CA SER A 345 -28.06 14.18 9.70
C SER A 345 -29.15 13.87 8.66
N LYS A 346 -29.86 14.91 8.19
CA LYS A 346 -30.85 14.78 7.10
C LYS A 346 -30.18 14.37 5.80
N ILE A 347 -29.05 15.00 5.45
CA ILE A 347 -28.28 14.67 4.24
C ILE A 347 -27.80 13.22 4.31
N ALA A 348 -27.20 12.77 5.42
CA ALA A 348 -26.71 11.40 5.55
C ALA A 348 -27.84 10.36 5.40
N ARG A 349 -29.01 10.60 6.00
CA ARG A 349 -30.20 9.74 5.80
C ARG A 349 -30.73 9.78 4.37
N ALA A 350 -30.72 10.95 3.72
CA ALA A 350 -31.13 11.07 2.33
C ALA A 350 -30.21 10.24 1.43
N VAL A 351 -28.89 10.37 1.60
CA VAL A 351 -27.90 9.55 0.90
C VAL A 351 -28.20 8.07 1.10
N ALA A 352 -28.32 7.60 2.35
CA ALA A 352 -28.60 6.19 2.67
C ALA A 352 -29.86 5.66 1.97
N LYS A 353 -30.92 6.48 1.93
CA LYS A 353 -32.18 6.15 1.27
C LYS A 353 -32.03 6.06 -0.24
N GLU A 354 -31.33 7.00 -0.88
CA GLU A 354 -31.16 7.02 -2.34
C GLU A 354 -30.29 5.85 -2.83
N ILE A 355 -29.27 5.47 -2.07
CA ILE A 355 -28.47 4.26 -2.35
C ILE A 355 -29.14 2.96 -1.91
N LYS A 356 -30.38 3.04 -1.37
CA LYS A 356 -31.23 1.91 -0.95
C LYS A 356 -30.60 1.03 0.13
N LEU A 357 -29.77 1.61 1.01
CA LEU A 357 -29.27 0.92 2.18
C LEU A 357 -30.36 0.84 3.26
N THR A 358 -30.44 -0.32 3.92
CA THR A 358 -31.30 -0.49 5.09
C THR A 358 -30.50 -0.15 6.34
N LEU A 359 -30.85 0.95 6.99
CA LEU A 359 -30.26 1.34 8.27
C LEU A 359 -30.78 0.43 9.37
N SER A 360 -29.87 -0.08 10.20
CA SER A 360 -30.23 -0.75 11.45
C SER A 360 -30.85 0.25 12.45
N PRO A 361 -31.63 -0.21 13.44
CA PRO A 361 -32.18 0.68 14.48
C PRO A 361 -31.11 1.48 15.23
N GLU A 362 -29.92 0.89 15.41
CA GLU A 362 -28.77 1.55 16.02
C GLU A 362 -28.22 2.67 15.13
N GLU A 363 -28.04 2.41 13.82
CA GLU A 363 -27.59 3.43 12.86
C GLU A 363 -28.60 4.56 12.73
N GLU A 364 -29.90 4.25 12.71
CA GLU A 364 -30.97 5.27 12.69
C GLU A 364 -30.86 6.18 13.92
N LEU A 365 -30.61 5.60 15.10
CA LEU A 365 -30.42 6.35 16.34
C LEU A 365 -29.14 7.21 16.31
N ARG A 366 -28.02 6.66 15.81
CA ARG A 366 -26.74 7.40 15.69
C ARG A 366 -26.76 8.51 14.63
N LEU A 367 -27.56 8.34 13.59
CA LEU A 367 -27.83 9.34 12.57
C LEU A 367 -28.89 10.35 13.02
N SER A 368 -29.67 10.05 14.06
CA SER A 368 -30.72 10.95 14.58
C SER A 368 -30.15 12.07 15.47
N SER A 369 -29.46 13.05 14.88
CA SER A 369 -29.19 14.29 15.61
C SER A 369 -30.41 15.21 15.60
N ASN A 370 -30.93 15.47 16.80
CA ASN A 370 -31.87 16.56 17.08
C ASN A 370 -31.21 17.69 17.89
N LYS A 371 -29.88 17.64 18.05
CA LYS A 371 -29.14 18.57 18.91
C LYS A 371 -28.89 19.87 18.16
N LYS A 372 -29.41 20.96 18.72
CA LYS A 372 -29.00 22.31 18.33
C LYS A 372 -27.61 22.58 18.89
N ILE A 373 -26.78 23.27 18.11
CA ILE A 373 -25.43 23.67 18.54
C ILE A 373 -25.38 25.15 18.86
N ILE A 374 -24.42 25.53 19.68
CA ILE A 374 -24.01 26.92 19.84
C ILE A 374 -23.08 27.25 18.66
N PRO A 375 -23.46 28.17 17.74
CA PRO A 375 -22.69 28.47 16.53
C PRO A 375 -21.22 28.77 16.78
N GLU A 376 -20.92 29.54 17.82
CA GLU A 376 -19.58 29.95 18.20
C GLU A 376 -18.70 28.74 18.60
N ALA A 377 -19.26 27.77 19.32
CA ALA A 377 -18.55 26.53 19.67
C ALA A 377 -18.29 25.66 18.44
N HIS A 378 -19.26 25.60 17.51
CA HIS A 378 -19.11 24.85 16.27
C HIS A 378 -18.06 25.47 15.34
N GLU A 379 -18.05 26.80 15.21
CA GLU A 379 -17.04 27.50 14.43
C GLU A 379 -15.63 27.25 14.98
N ALA A 380 -15.44 27.39 16.29
CA ALA A 380 -14.17 27.10 16.96
C ALA A 380 -13.73 25.65 16.69
N TYR A 381 -14.64 24.68 16.78
CA TYR A 381 -14.34 23.29 16.44
C TYR A 381 -13.88 23.10 14.99
N LEU A 382 -14.54 23.72 14.00
CA LEU A 382 -14.13 23.61 12.60
C LEU A 382 -12.75 24.23 12.35
N ARG A 383 -12.45 25.37 12.99
CA ARG A 383 -11.10 25.97 12.97
C ARG A 383 -10.06 25.04 13.59
N GLY A 384 -10.39 24.41 14.72
CA GLY A 384 -9.54 23.41 15.35
C GLY A 384 -9.20 22.28 14.38
N LYS A 385 -10.21 21.71 13.70
CA LYS A 385 -9.99 20.64 12.70
C LYS A 385 -9.13 21.10 11.53
N HIS A 386 -9.32 22.33 11.03
CA HIS A 386 -8.47 22.88 9.97
C HIS A 386 -6.99 22.87 10.36
N PHE A 387 -6.64 23.31 11.57
CA PHE A 387 -5.26 23.33 12.03
C PHE A 387 -4.73 21.93 12.37
N TRP A 388 -5.52 21.09 13.03
CA TRP A 388 -5.12 19.74 13.40
C TRP A 388 -4.72 18.90 12.19
N ASN A 389 -5.41 19.07 11.06
CA ASN A 389 -5.13 18.37 9.81
C ASN A 389 -3.78 18.74 9.16
N LYS A 390 -3.10 19.82 9.59
CA LYS A 390 -1.78 20.20 9.06
C LYS A 390 -0.63 19.38 9.67
N ARG A 391 -0.86 18.75 10.82
CA ARG A 391 0.11 17.85 11.50
C ARG A 391 1.50 18.46 11.70
N THR A 392 1.56 19.76 12.03
CA THR A 392 2.77 20.42 12.56
C THR A 392 2.58 20.69 14.05
N PHE A 393 3.66 20.79 14.82
CA PHE A 393 3.58 21.09 16.25
C PHE A 393 2.77 22.36 16.53
N ASP A 394 3.14 23.47 15.87
CA ASP A 394 2.50 24.77 16.05
C ASP A 394 1.02 24.75 15.65
N ASP A 395 0.66 24.01 14.59
CA ASP A 395 -0.73 23.91 14.17
C ASP A 395 -1.54 22.98 15.10
N ILE A 396 -0.96 21.91 15.65
CA ILE A 396 -1.64 21.07 16.65
C ILE A 396 -1.89 21.88 17.94
N LEU A 397 -0.96 22.73 18.36
CA LEU A 397 -1.16 23.64 19.50
C LEU A 397 -2.31 24.63 19.23
N LYS A 398 -2.35 25.26 18.06
CA LYS A 398 -3.46 26.15 17.67
C LYS A 398 -4.78 25.39 17.63
N ALA A 399 -4.79 24.15 17.12
CA ALA A 399 -5.98 23.32 17.10
C ALA A 399 -6.52 23.08 18.53
N LEU A 400 -5.62 22.75 19.45
CA LEU A 400 -5.95 22.56 20.86
C LEU A 400 -6.54 23.83 21.50
N GLU A 401 -6.04 25.03 21.18
CA GLU A 401 -6.61 26.30 21.64
C GLU A 401 -8.06 26.48 21.16
N PHE A 402 -8.32 26.20 19.88
CA PHE A 402 -9.67 26.29 19.32
C PHE A 402 -10.63 25.28 19.94
N TYR A 403 -10.20 24.03 20.17
CA TYR A 403 -11.05 23.03 20.82
C TYR A 403 -11.37 23.40 22.27
N LYS A 404 -10.37 23.93 23.01
CA LYS A 404 -10.59 24.45 24.37
C LYS A 404 -11.60 25.59 24.39
N SER A 405 -11.48 26.52 23.44
CA SER A 405 -12.46 27.60 23.29
C SER A 405 -13.87 27.05 23.00
N ALA A 406 -13.98 26.01 22.16
CA ALA A 406 -15.27 25.37 21.87
C ALA A 406 -15.91 24.75 23.12
N VAL A 407 -15.14 24.05 23.96
CA VAL A 407 -15.68 23.46 25.21
C VAL A 407 -15.97 24.49 26.29
N GLU A 408 -15.25 25.62 26.31
CA GLU A 408 -15.56 26.74 27.21
C GLU A 408 -16.91 27.37 26.87
N VAL A 409 -17.22 27.49 25.57
CA VAL A 409 -18.49 28.02 25.07
C VAL A 409 -19.63 27.01 25.24
N ASP A 410 -19.42 25.75 24.88
CA ASP A 410 -20.38 24.65 25.07
C ASP A 410 -19.72 23.44 25.74
N PRO A 411 -19.81 23.33 27.08
CA PRO A 411 -19.28 22.18 27.82
C PRO A 411 -19.96 20.83 27.51
N THR A 412 -21.01 20.82 26.70
CA THR A 412 -21.68 19.61 26.22
C THR A 412 -21.27 19.25 24.78
N TYR A 413 -20.30 19.94 24.20
CA TYR A 413 -19.89 19.73 22.82
C TYR A 413 -18.84 18.61 22.69
N ALA A 414 -19.33 17.37 22.70
CA ALA A 414 -18.50 16.15 22.76
C ALA A 414 -17.38 16.10 21.69
N LEU A 415 -17.65 16.56 20.46
CA LEU A 415 -16.67 16.54 19.38
C LEU A 415 -15.45 17.43 19.63
N ALA A 416 -15.60 18.54 20.38
CA ALA A 416 -14.44 19.35 20.76
C ALA A 416 -13.56 18.64 21.77
N TYR A 417 -14.14 17.88 22.71
CA TYR A 417 -13.35 17.02 23.61
C TYR A 417 -12.60 15.92 22.87
N ILE A 418 -13.17 15.34 21.79
CA ILE A 418 -12.42 14.43 20.91
C ILE A 418 -11.24 15.16 20.26
N GLY A 419 -11.47 16.36 19.71
CA GLY A 419 -10.41 17.18 19.14
C GLY A 419 -9.29 17.49 20.13
N GLU A 420 -9.60 17.83 21.39
CA GLU A 420 -8.60 17.99 22.44
C GLU A 420 -7.82 16.68 22.68
N ALA A 421 -8.53 15.56 22.74
CA ALA A 421 -7.94 14.25 23.00
C ALA A 421 -6.98 13.81 21.88
N GLU A 422 -7.40 13.97 20.62
CA GLU A 422 -6.60 13.74 19.43
C GLU A 422 -5.37 14.65 19.40
N SER A 423 -5.54 15.96 19.64
CA SER A 423 -4.42 16.91 19.71
C SER A 423 -3.41 16.52 20.78
N TYR A 424 -3.86 16.18 21.99
CA TYR A 424 -2.96 15.75 23.06
C TYR A 424 -2.20 14.47 22.70
N SER A 425 -2.83 13.53 22.00
CA SER A 425 -2.16 12.29 21.56
C SER A 425 -1.01 12.57 20.59
N LEU A 426 -1.17 13.57 19.72
CA LEU A 426 -0.16 13.90 18.69
C LEU A 426 0.91 14.89 19.15
N LEU A 427 0.68 15.70 20.19
CA LEU A 427 1.67 16.67 20.68
C LEU A 427 2.96 16.01 21.18
N HIS A 428 2.89 14.75 21.58
CA HIS A 428 4.07 13.96 21.89
C HIS A 428 4.86 13.63 20.61
N GLU A 429 4.19 13.01 19.62
CA GLU A 429 4.78 12.54 18.37
C GLU A 429 5.35 13.68 17.50
N TYR A 430 4.67 14.82 17.44
CA TYR A 430 5.04 15.94 16.57
C TYR A 430 5.77 17.08 17.29
N GLY A 431 5.87 17.02 18.62
CA GLY A 431 6.31 18.13 19.45
C GLY A 431 7.28 17.80 20.57
N ASN A 432 7.62 16.51 20.72
CA ASN A 432 8.43 15.99 21.83
C ASN A 432 7.93 16.43 23.22
N MET A 433 6.64 16.76 23.36
CA MET A 433 6.07 17.03 24.68
C MET A 433 6.09 15.75 25.52
N PRO A 434 6.43 15.79 26.81
CA PRO A 434 6.51 14.59 27.64
C PRO A 434 5.20 13.81 27.65
N SER A 435 5.28 12.50 27.43
CA SER A 435 4.11 11.60 27.36
C SER A 435 3.30 11.63 28.67
N GLN A 436 3.97 11.86 29.80
CA GLN A 436 3.41 12.02 31.14
C GLN A 436 2.50 13.27 31.26
N GLU A 437 2.68 14.27 30.40
CA GLU A 437 1.87 15.49 30.41
C GLU A 437 0.73 15.49 29.40
N THR A 438 0.84 14.72 28.33
CA THR A 438 -0.07 14.74 27.18
C THR A 438 -1.12 13.63 27.27
N TYR A 439 -0.71 12.36 27.39
CA TYR A 439 -1.64 11.23 27.37
C TYR A 439 -2.67 11.20 28.51
N PRO A 440 -2.34 11.58 29.76
CA PRO A 440 -3.37 11.71 30.79
C PRO A 440 -4.45 12.74 30.46
N LYS A 441 -4.08 13.85 29.78
CA LYS A 441 -5.04 14.85 29.32
C LYS A 441 -5.85 14.33 28.13
N ALA A 442 -5.22 13.59 27.22
CA ALA A 442 -5.92 12.92 26.13
C ALA A 442 -7.02 11.98 26.65
N VAL A 443 -6.68 11.11 27.59
CA VAL A 443 -7.64 10.18 28.22
C VAL A 443 -8.74 10.92 28.96
N ALA A 444 -8.41 11.99 29.69
CA ALA A 444 -9.41 12.78 30.41
C ALA A 444 -10.43 13.43 29.46
N ALA A 445 -9.95 14.02 28.36
CA ALA A 445 -10.81 14.62 27.35
C ALA A 445 -11.66 13.56 26.63
N ALA A 446 -11.08 12.43 26.21
CA ALA A 446 -11.81 11.33 25.59
C ALA A 446 -12.90 10.75 26.51
N LYS A 447 -12.60 10.56 27.80
CA LYS A 447 -13.61 10.13 28.79
C LYS A 447 -14.71 11.16 28.96
N LYS A 448 -14.38 12.46 28.93
CA LYS A 448 -15.39 13.52 28.99
C LYS A 448 -16.31 13.52 27.77
N ALA A 449 -15.78 13.25 26.59
CA ALA A 449 -16.58 13.06 25.38
C ALA A 449 -17.55 11.89 25.55
N LEU A 450 -17.09 10.74 26.08
CA LEU A 450 -17.92 9.55 26.32
C LEU A 450 -19.00 9.75 27.39
N GLU A 451 -18.77 10.60 28.41
CA GLU A 451 -19.80 11.00 29.36
C GLU A 451 -20.97 11.73 28.69
N ILE A 452 -20.68 12.47 27.61
CA ILE A 452 -21.67 13.26 26.87
C ILE A 452 -22.33 12.41 25.78
N ASP A 453 -21.53 11.64 25.04
CA ASP A 453 -21.96 10.76 23.96
C ASP A 453 -21.14 9.45 23.99
N PRO A 454 -21.71 8.35 24.51
CA PRO A 454 -21.03 7.07 24.62
C PRO A 454 -20.90 6.33 23.28
N THR A 455 -21.38 6.90 22.17
CA THR A 455 -21.34 6.28 20.84
C THR A 455 -20.15 6.71 19.98
N LEU A 456 -19.26 7.53 20.54
CA LEU A 456 -18.06 8.07 19.90
C LEU A 456 -16.92 7.04 19.93
N GLY A 457 -16.79 6.26 18.86
CA GLY A 457 -15.71 5.27 18.72
C GLY A 457 -14.32 5.89 18.76
N GLU A 458 -14.18 7.11 18.24
CA GLU A 458 -12.95 7.90 18.21
C GLU A 458 -12.39 8.14 19.63
N ALA A 459 -13.25 8.29 20.64
CA ALA A 459 -12.80 8.42 22.03
C ALA A 459 -12.13 7.12 22.53
N HIS A 460 -12.73 5.98 22.21
CA HIS A 460 -12.19 4.67 22.56
C HIS A 460 -10.84 4.43 21.86
N ILE A 461 -10.70 4.83 20.59
CA ILE A 461 -9.42 4.76 19.85
C ILE A 461 -8.33 5.60 20.53
N VAL A 462 -8.63 6.83 20.97
CA VAL A 462 -7.65 7.67 21.67
C VAL A 462 -7.27 7.07 23.03
N ILE A 463 -8.23 6.53 23.77
CA ILE A 463 -7.97 5.84 25.04
C ILE A 463 -7.08 4.61 24.81
N ALA A 464 -7.39 3.82 23.78
CA ALA A 464 -6.61 2.65 23.38
C ALA A 464 -5.16 3.02 23.06
N TYR A 465 -4.97 4.07 22.26
CA TYR A 465 -3.66 4.56 21.86
C TYR A 465 -2.85 5.02 23.08
N ALA A 466 -3.47 5.70 24.05
CA ALA A 466 -2.81 6.06 25.30
C ALA A 466 -2.43 4.84 26.16
N TYR A 467 -3.29 3.81 26.23
CA TYR A 467 -2.98 2.57 26.94
C TYR A 467 -1.82 1.82 26.29
N TYR A 468 -1.73 1.85 24.97
CA TYR A 468 -0.65 1.29 24.19
C TYR A 468 0.66 2.10 24.34
N GLU A 469 0.68 3.39 24.01
CA GLU A 469 1.92 4.19 23.95
C GLU A 469 2.49 4.56 25.34
N HIS A 470 1.62 4.88 26.31
CA HIS A 470 2.06 5.47 27.57
C HIS A 470 1.91 4.54 28.78
N TYR A 471 0.75 3.91 28.94
CA TYR A 471 0.49 3.09 30.12
C TYR A 471 1.09 1.68 30.02
N TRP A 472 1.37 1.21 28.79
CA TRP A 472 1.82 -0.15 28.46
C TRP A 472 0.87 -1.24 28.96
N ASP A 473 -0.44 -0.96 28.86
CA ASP A 473 -1.51 -1.90 29.19
C ASP A 473 -2.08 -2.47 27.88
N TRP A 474 -1.40 -3.48 27.35
CA TRP A 474 -1.70 -4.02 26.02
C TRP A 474 -3.10 -4.64 25.93
N GLU A 475 -3.56 -5.28 27.00
CA GLU A 475 -4.88 -5.92 27.05
C GLU A 475 -5.99 -4.87 27.00
N LYS A 476 -5.88 -3.80 27.81
CA LYS A 476 -6.85 -2.69 27.74
C LYS A 476 -6.76 -1.92 26.44
N ALA A 477 -5.56 -1.72 25.89
CA ALA A 477 -5.41 -1.08 24.60
C ALA A 477 -6.19 -1.84 23.52
N GLU A 478 -6.03 -3.17 23.45
CA GLU A 478 -6.76 -3.99 22.48
C GLU A 478 -8.28 -3.99 22.70
N GLU A 479 -8.74 -4.04 23.95
CA GLU A 479 -10.19 -3.95 24.27
C GLU A 479 -10.78 -2.64 23.74
N GLU A 480 -10.15 -1.52 24.04
CA GLU A 480 -10.59 -0.19 23.64
C GLU A 480 -10.49 0.01 22.11
N PHE A 481 -9.45 -0.51 21.44
CA PHE A 481 -9.36 -0.48 19.98
C PHE A 481 -10.53 -1.19 19.32
N LYS A 482 -10.89 -2.39 19.82
CA LYS A 482 -12.01 -3.17 19.29
C LYS A 482 -13.34 -2.46 19.47
N ILE A 483 -13.59 -1.87 20.64
CA ILE A 483 -14.80 -1.08 20.88
C ILE A 483 -14.85 0.12 19.94
N GLY A 484 -13.73 0.85 19.80
CA GLY A 484 -13.63 2.00 18.92
C GLY A 484 -13.92 1.68 17.46
N ILE A 485 -13.37 0.59 16.93
CA ILE A 485 -13.60 0.12 15.56
C ILE A 485 -15.03 -0.38 15.36
N GLU A 486 -15.60 -1.10 16.34
CA GLU A 486 -16.99 -1.56 16.25
C GLU A 486 -17.97 -0.38 16.19
N LEU A 487 -17.71 0.68 16.97
CA LEU A 487 -18.49 1.91 16.93
C LEU A 487 -18.21 2.70 15.65
N SER A 488 -16.97 2.87 15.22
CA SER A 488 -16.62 3.73 14.09
C SER A 488 -15.82 2.97 13.02
N PRO A 489 -16.43 2.01 12.28
CA PRO A 489 -15.72 1.13 11.35
C PRO A 489 -15.23 1.83 10.07
N ASN A 490 -15.66 3.07 9.82
CA ASN A 490 -15.16 3.90 8.73
C ASN A 490 -14.09 4.90 9.21
N TYR A 491 -13.58 4.79 10.44
CA TYR A 491 -12.55 5.68 10.96
C TYR A 491 -11.15 5.14 10.62
N ALA A 492 -10.59 5.63 9.50
CA ALA A 492 -9.30 5.17 8.98
C ALA A 492 -8.16 5.22 10.01
N THR A 493 -8.07 6.31 10.79
CA THR A 493 -7.06 6.46 11.85
C THR A 493 -7.19 5.38 12.93
N GLY A 494 -8.40 4.95 13.27
CA GLY A 494 -8.62 3.87 14.24
C GLY A 494 -8.05 2.54 13.77
N HIS A 495 -8.30 2.20 12.51
CA HIS A 495 -7.71 1.02 11.88
C HIS A 495 -6.19 1.13 11.74
N GLN A 496 -5.67 2.30 11.38
CA GLN A 496 -4.22 2.57 11.29
C GLN A 496 -3.51 2.35 12.64
N TRP A 497 -4.01 2.96 13.72
CA TRP A 497 -3.39 2.85 15.04
C TRP A 497 -3.53 1.46 15.62
N TYR A 498 -4.64 0.77 15.35
CA TYR A 498 -4.79 -0.61 15.77
C TYR A 498 -3.84 -1.55 15.01
N ALA A 499 -3.64 -1.33 13.70
CA ALA A 499 -2.64 -2.04 12.92
C ALA A 499 -1.23 -1.85 13.49
N GLU A 500 -0.87 -0.61 13.84
CA GLU A 500 0.41 -0.30 14.47
C GLU A 500 0.60 -1.05 15.79
N PHE A 501 -0.40 -1.02 16.67
CA PHE A 501 -0.41 -1.81 17.90
C PHE A 501 -0.19 -3.31 17.61
N LEU A 502 -0.90 -3.87 16.62
CA LEU A 502 -0.77 -5.28 16.24
C LEU A 502 0.64 -5.60 15.71
N PHE A 503 1.23 -4.74 14.90
CA PHE A 503 2.61 -4.89 14.44
C PHE A 503 3.61 -4.84 15.60
N ARG A 504 3.39 -3.96 16.58
CA ARG A 504 4.21 -3.87 17.80
C ARG A 504 4.10 -5.13 18.65
N MET A 505 2.93 -5.74 18.68
CA MET A 505 2.70 -7.04 19.33
C MET A 505 3.12 -8.24 18.47
N ARG A 506 3.73 -8.03 17.30
CA ARG A 506 4.13 -9.05 16.32
C ARG A 506 2.97 -9.90 15.77
N ARG A 507 1.76 -9.37 15.80
CA ARG A 507 0.55 -9.96 15.21
C ARG A 507 0.38 -9.45 13.78
N PHE A 508 1.38 -9.74 12.95
CA PHE A 508 1.54 -9.12 11.63
C PHE A 508 0.36 -9.37 10.69
N GLU A 509 -0.18 -10.59 10.66
CA GLU A 509 -1.33 -10.92 9.80
C GLU A 509 -2.60 -10.15 10.17
N GLU A 510 -2.82 -9.91 11.46
CA GLU A 510 -3.96 -9.11 11.91
C GLU A 510 -3.70 -7.63 11.60
N GLY A 511 -2.49 -7.13 11.86
CA GLY A 511 -2.12 -5.75 11.54
C GLY A 511 -2.21 -5.45 10.04
N ARG A 512 -1.86 -6.40 9.17
CA ARG A 512 -1.99 -6.27 7.71
C ARG A 512 -3.44 -6.06 7.26
N LYS A 513 -4.37 -6.79 7.86
CA LYS A 513 -5.80 -6.63 7.56
C LYS A 513 -6.30 -5.25 7.98
N GLU A 514 -5.92 -4.81 9.17
CA GLU A 514 -6.35 -3.51 9.69
C GLU A 514 -5.74 -2.35 8.88
N ILE A 515 -4.45 -2.42 8.50
CA ILE A 515 -3.84 -1.37 7.68
C ILE A 515 -4.39 -1.35 6.25
N GLU A 516 -4.78 -2.52 5.70
CA GLU A 516 -5.48 -2.60 4.41
C GLU A 516 -6.83 -1.90 4.46
N ILE A 517 -7.63 -2.11 5.52
CA ILE A 517 -8.89 -1.38 5.72
C ILE A 517 -8.61 0.13 5.84
N ALA A 518 -7.60 0.53 6.61
CA ALA A 518 -7.21 1.93 6.73
C ALA A 518 -6.85 2.54 5.36
N ARG A 519 -6.12 1.81 4.51
CA ARG A 519 -5.76 2.21 3.15
C ARG A 519 -6.98 2.27 2.22
N GLU A 520 -7.94 1.37 2.36
CA GLU A 520 -9.19 1.44 1.58
C GLU A 520 -10.07 2.63 1.97
N LEU A 521 -10.04 3.03 3.25
CA LEU A 521 -10.79 4.17 3.78
C LEU A 521 -10.09 5.51 3.51
N ASP A 522 -8.76 5.56 3.44
CA ASP A 522 -8.00 6.79 3.16
C ASP A 522 -6.80 6.52 2.22
N PRO A 523 -7.07 6.20 0.93
CA PRO A 523 -6.08 5.67 -0.02
C PRO A 523 -4.93 6.61 -0.38
N LEU A 524 -5.03 7.91 -0.10
CA LEU A 524 -4.00 8.91 -0.37
C LEU A 524 -3.38 9.47 0.92
N SER A 525 -3.60 8.81 2.07
CA SER A 525 -3.00 9.19 3.35
C SER A 525 -1.53 8.77 3.44
N MET A 526 -0.62 9.74 3.54
CA MET A 526 0.82 9.46 3.62
C MET A 526 1.17 8.57 4.81
N ILE A 527 0.58 8.84 5.98
CA ILE A 527 0.92 8.14 7.22
C ILE A 527 0.45 6.68 7.22
N ILE A 528 -0.69 6.39 6.58
CA ILE A 528 -1.19 5.00 6.45
C ILE A 528 -0.25 4.17 5.58
N HIS A 529 0.14 4.69 4.41
CA HIS A 529 1.11 4.03 3.53
C HIS A 529 2.48 3.85 4.19
N LEU A 530 2.90 4.81 5.02
CA LEU A 530 4.13 4.68 5.78
C LEU A 530 4.04 3.56 6.82
N ASN A 531 2.95 3.49 7.59
CA ASN A 531 2.71 2.43 8.57
C ASN A 531 2.52 1.06 7.89
N GLU A 532 1.94 1.00 6.69
CA GLU A 532 1.86 -0.22 5.88
C GLU A 532 3.25 -0.72 5.48
N GLY A 533 4.07 0.14 4.86
CA GLY A 533 5.44 -0.19 4.49
C GLY A 533 6.27 -0.65 5.70
N PHE A 534 6.10 0.04 6.83
CA PHE A 534 6.76 -0.32 8.07
C PHE A 534 6.26 -1.66 8.65
N GLY A 535 4.96 -1.93 8.58
CA GLY A 535 4.38 -3.23 8.95
C GLY A 535 4.99 -4.39 8.17
N TYR A 536 5.20 -4.22 6.86
CA TYR A 536 5.90 -5.20 6.03
C TYR A 536 7.36 -5.40 6.48
N ILE A 537 8.09 -4.32 6.77
CA ILE A 537 9.47 -4.40 7.30
C ILE A 537 9.52 -5.15 8.63
N LEU A 538 8.63 -4.82 9.57
CA LEU A 538 8.56 -5.48 10.89
C LEU A 538 8.25 -6.98 10.78
N SER A 539 7.42 -7.35 9.80
CA SER A 539 7.05 -8.76 9.55
C SER A 539 8.13 -9.57 8.81
N GLY A 540 9.20 -8.92 8.31
CA GLY A 540 10.29 -9.56 7.57
C GLY A 540 10.16 -9.49 6.04
N ASP A 541 9.09 -8.90 5.50
CA ASP A 541 8.86 -8.70 4.07
C ASP A 541 9.39 -7.34 3.60
N ARG A 542 10.67 -7.14 3.88
CA ARG A 542 11.33 -5.83 3.84
C ARG A 542 11.40 -5.23 2.44
N TYR A 543 11.56 -6.05 1.40
CA TYR A 543 11.53 -5.58 0.02
C TYR A 543 10.20 -4.93 -0.35
N ILE A 544 9.08 -5.55 0.04
CA ILE A 544 7.73 -5.00 -0.20
C ILE A 544 7.57 -3.68 0.56
N GLY A 545 7.97 -3.67 1.83
CA GLY A 545 7.90 -2.46 2.64
C GLY A 545 8.72 -1.31 2.07
N ILE A 546 9.95 -1.57 1.62
CA ILE A 546 10.81 -0.57 0.97
C ILE A 546 10.20 -0.09 -0.35
N GLU A 547 9.64 -0.97 -1.18
CA GLU A 547 8.97 -0.58 -2.43
C GLU A 547 7.79 0.36 -2.18
N ILE A 548 6.96 0.05 -1.17
CA ILE A 548 5.86 0.93 -0.75
C ILE A 548 6.40 2.31 -0.34
N LEU A 549 7.44 2.35 0.49
CA LEU A 549 8.04 3.59 0.95
C LEU A 549 8.73 4.39 -0.18
N GLN A 550 9.37 3.72 -1.15
CA GLN A 550 9.94 4.36 -2.33
C GLN A 550 8.86 5.01 -3.18
N ASN A 551 7.76 4.30 -3.46
CA ASN A 551 6.61 4.84 -4.17
C ASN A 551 6.01 6.03 -3.40
N LEU A 552 5.89 5.91 -2.08
CA LEU A 552 5.41 7.01 -1.24
C LEU A 552 6.32 8.24 -1.33
N ALA A 553 7.65 8.06 -1.39
CA ALA A 553 8.61 9.14 -1.55
C ALA A 553 8.49 9.85 -2.90
N LYS A 554 8.16 9.14 -3.98
CA LYS A 554 7.91 9.75 -5.32
C LYS A 554 6.75 10.76 -5.27
N PHE A 555 5.68 10.44 -4.55
CA PHE A 555 4.51 11.31 -4.44
C PHE A 555 4.59 12.34 -3.31
N ASN A 556 5.55 12.21 -2.40
CA ASN A 556 5.76 13.10 -1.27
C ASN A 556 7.26 13.46 -1.12
N PRO A 557 7.89 14.06 -2.15
CA PRO A 557 9.34 14.24 -2.21
C PRO A 557 9.91 15.22 -1.17
N GLU A 558 9.03 16.01 -0.55
CA GLU A 558 9.36 17.01 0.48
C GLU A 558 9.10 16.49 1.91
N SER A 559 8.73 15.23 2.09
CA SER A 559 8.51 14.66 3.42
C SER A 559 9.81 14.10 4.02
N PRO A 560 10.41 14.76 5.03
CA PRO A 560 11.58 14.21 5.72
C PRO A 560 11.24 12.88 6.42
N PHE A 561 10.00 12.72 6.88
CA PHE A 561 9.55 11.53 7.59
C PHE A 561 9.60 10.27 6.72
N VAL A 562 9.23 10.38 5.44
CA VAL A 562 9.35 9.26 4.49
C VAL A 562 10.83 8.92 4.23
N GLN A 563 11.69 9.94 4.10
CA GLN A 563 13.13 9.75 3.86
C GLN A 563 13.84 9.11 5.05
N PHE A 564 13.56 9.54 6.27
CA PHE A 564 14.13 8.92 7.47
C PHE A 564 13.62 7.49 7.68
N THR A 565 12.38 7.19 7.29
CA THR A 565 11.86 5.82 7.34
C THR A 565 12.57 4.91 6.31
N LEU A 566 12.80 5.40 5.08
CA LEU A 566 13.60 4.68 4.09
C LEU A 566 15.03 4.46 4.57
N TYR A 567 15.67 5.49 5.13
CA TYR A 567 16.99 5.39 5.77
C TYR A 567 17.04 4.27 6.82
N ALA A 568 16.12 4.28 7.78
CA ALA A 568 16.08 3.26 8.83
C ALA A 568 15.87 1.85 8.25
N SER A 569 15.05 1.74 7.20
CA SER A 569 14.79 0.47 6.51
C SER A 569 16.04 -0.07 5.81
N TYR A 570 16.75 0.79 5.07
CA TYR A 570 17.99 0.41 4.38
C TYR A 570 19.14 0.11 5.34
N ARG A 571 19.27 0.86 6.44
CA ARG A 571 20.26 0.59 7.50
C ARG A 571 20.12 -0.83 8.03
N VAL A 572 18.89 -1.25 8.30
CA VAL A 572 18.61 -2.58 8.84
C VAL A 572 18.83 -3.67 7.78
N GLU A 573 18.58 -3.40 6.50
CA GLU A 573 18.92 -4.31 5.39
C GLU A 573 20.43 -4.40 5.10
N GLY A 574 21.24 -3.49 5.65
CA GLY A 574 22.66 -3.36 5.31
C GLY A 574 22.91 -2.77 3.93
N ASN A 575 21.94 -2.05 3.36
CA ASN A 575 22.10 -1.30 2.11
C ASN A 575 22.63 0.11 2.41
N ASP A 576 23.92 0.20 2.71
CA ASP A 576 24.56 1.42 3.20
C ASP A 576 24.48 2.59 2.20
N GLU A 577 24.53 2.30 0.89
CA GLU A 577 24.48 3.34 -0.15
C GLU A 577 23.11 4.03 -0.19
N GLU A 578 22.02 3.25 -0.22
CA GLU A 578 20.67 3.80 -0.24
C GLU A 578 20.30 4.42 1.11
N ALA A 579 20.77 3.84 2.22
CA ALA A 579 20.65 4.45 3.54
C ALA A 579 21.28 5.85 3.57
N PHE A 580 22.47 6.02 2.97
CA PHE A 580 23.17 7.30 2.94
C PHE A 580 22.37 8.32 2.12
N LYS A 581 21.91 7.94 0.92
CA LYS A 581 21.09 8.81 0.06
C LYS A 581 19.83 9.28 0.77
N SER A 582 19.05 8.37 1.35
CA SER A 582 17.81 8.71 2.06
C SER A 582 18.07 9.54 3.31
N PHE A 583 19.13 9.25 4.06
CA PHE A 583 19.48 10.00 5.27
C PHE A 583 19.82 11.46 4.96
N PHE A 584 20.73 11.70 4.03
CA PHE A 584 21.12 13.06 3.65
C PHE A 584 19.99 13.81 2.93
N ARG A 585 19.16 13.13 2.13
CA ARG A 585 17.94 13.74 1.58
C ARG A 585 16.97 14.16 2.68
N GLY A 586 16.83 13.36 3.74
CA GLY A 586 16.04 13.73 4.92
C GLY A 586 16.60 14.96 5.62
N LEU A 587 17.93 15.02 5.81
CA LEU A 587 18.61 16.19 6.40
C LEU A 587 18.43 17.47 5.57
N ASP A 588 18.44 17.38 4.24
CA ASP A 588 18.20 18.52 3.33
C ASP A 588 16.77 19.09 3.44
N LEU A 589 15.82 18.31 3.99
CA LEU A 589 14.40 18.67 4.12
C LEU A 589 14.05 19.21 5.51
N VAL A 590 14.99 19.20 6.46
CA VAL A 590 14.82 19.75 7.80
C VAL A 590 15.77 20.94 8.01
N ASP A 591 15.46 21.81 8.98
CA ASP A 591 16.26 23.00 9.27
C ASP A 591 17.53 22.67 10.06
N VAL A 592 18.42 21.89 9.45
CA VAL A 592 19.73 21.51 10.00
C VAL A 592 20.81 22.38 9.36
N SER A 593 21.69 22.96 10.20
CA SER A 593 22.73 23.86 9.71
C SER A 593 23.72 23.16 8.78
N THR A 594 24.25 23.89 7.79
CA THR A 594 25.27 23.35 6.87
C THR A 594 26.52 22.87 7.59
N GLU A 595 26.89 23.51 8.71
CA GLU A 595 28.01 23.08 9.56
C GLU A 595 27.75 21.70 10.16
N GLU A 596 26.53 21.45 10.63
CA GLU A 596 26.14 20.17 11.23
C GLU A 596 26.12 19.05 10.19
N ILE A 597 25.57 19.31 9.01
CA ILE A 597 25.60 18.36 7.89
C ILE A 597 27.04 18.00 7.51
N GLU A 598 27.96 18.96 7.52
CA GLU A 598 29.37 18.71 7.23
C GLU A 598 30.05 17.87 8.31
N LYS A 599 29.75 18.10 9.60
CA LYS A 599 30.24 17.25 10.70
C LYS A 599 29.80 15.79 10.53
N ILE A 600 28.52 15.59 10.19
CA ILE A 600 27.96 14.25 9.93
C ILE A 600 28.67 13.59 8.74
N LYS A 601 28.95 14.34 7.65
CA LYS A 601 29.71 13.81 6.50
C LYS A 601 31.13 13.42 6.89
N VAL A 602 31.84 14.25 7.65
CA VAL A 602 33.20 13.94 8.13
C VAL A 602 33.20 12.69 9.01
N ALA A 603 32.20 12.53 9.89
CA ALA A 603 32.04 11.32 10.71
C ALA A 603 31.85 10.08 9.82
N TYR A 604 31.01 10.17 8.79
CA TYR A 604 30.81 9.10 7.82
C TYR A 604 32.06 8.77 7.00
N GLU A 605 32.79 9.78 6.53
CA GLU A 605 34.05 9.57 5.78
C GLU A 605 35.14 8.93 6.64
N THR A 606 35.10 9.15 7.95
CA THR A 606 36.09 8.63 8.91
C THR A 606 35.89 7.14 9.21
N ASP A 607 34.66 6.71 9.51
CA ASP A 607 34.37 5.34 9.96
C ASP A 607 33.01 4.80 9.48
N GLY A 608 32.50 5.32 8.35
CA GLY A 608 31.18 4.96 7.82
C GLY A 608 30.05 5.25 8.81
N TRP A 609 29.03 4.38 8.80
CA TRP A 609 27.91 4.49 9.74
C TRP A 609 28.33 4.46 11.20
N ARG A 610 29.38 3.69 11.54
CA ARG A 610 29.91 3.63 12.91
C ARG A 610 30.39 5.01 13.38
N GLY A 611 30.96 5.82 12.49
CA GLY A 611 31.36 7.19 12.80
C GLY A 611 30.17 8.09 13.12
N ILE A 612 29.09 7.99 12.34
CA ILE A 612 27.84 8.72 12.61
C ILE A 612 27.22 8.25 13.93
N ASP A 613 27.12 6.93 14.16
CA ASP A 613 26.50 6.37 15.37
C ASP A 613 27.30 6.76 16.64
N LEU A 614 28.63 6.87 16.57
CA LEU A 614 29.45 7.40 17.67
C LEU A 614 29.20 8.89 17.91
N MET A 615 29.11 9.69 16.85
CA MET A 615 28.84 11.12 16.95
C MET A 615 27.48 11.39 17.58
N PHE A 616 26.43 10.67 17.16
CA PHE A 616 25.09 10.80 17.76
C PHE A 616 25.08 10.30 19.20
N LEU A 617 25.74 9.17 19.50
CA LEU A 617 25.85 8.71 20.87
C LEU A 617 26.51 9.75 21.79
N GLU A 618 27.60 10.40 21.35
CA GLU A 618 28.27 11.44 22.13
C GLU A 618 27.35 12.63 22.40
N ARG A 619 26.66 13.12 21.35
CA ARG A 619 25.68 14.21 21.48
C ARG A 619 24.54 13.83 22.41
N ASP A 620 23.91 12.68 22.20
CA ASP A 620 22.71 12.25 22.92
C ASP A 620 23.02 12.04 24.42
N LEU A 621 24.23 11.58 24.76
CA LEU A 621 24.73 11.52 26.14
C LEU A 621 24.96 12.90 26.78
N GLU A 622 25.40 13.89 26.00
CA GLU A 622 25.64 15.27 26.47
C GLU A 622 24.34 16.07 26.64
N GLU A 623 23.42 15.93 25.68
CA GLU A 623 22.14 16.64 25.64
C GLU A 623 21.09 16.00 26.56
N GLY A 624 21.31 14.75 26.98
CA GLY A 624 20.41 14.03 27.87
C GLY A 624 19.15 13.54 27.15
N GLU A 625 19.33 13.07 25.92
CA GLU A 625 18.27 12.59 25.04
C GLU A 625 17.60 11.30 25.55
N SER A 626 16.55 10.87 24.82
CA SER A 626 15.76 9.67 25.14
C SER A 626 16.63 8.43 25.42
N PRO A 627 16.38 7.70 26.53
CA PRO A 627 17.10 6.47 26.83
C PRO A 627 17.06 5.41 25.72
N THR A 628 15.99 5.34 24.92
CA THR A 628 15.90 4.34 23.85
C THR A 628 16.65 4.75 22.59
N ASP A 629 16.77 6.05 22.31
CA ASP A 629 17.65 6.55 21.25
C ASP A 629 19.12 6.23 21.57
N ILE A 630 19.56 6.50 22.80
CA ILE A 630 20.92 6.15 23.27
C ILE A 630 21.14 4.62 23.23
N ALA A 631 20.13 3.84 23.64
CA ALA A 631 20.22 2.38 23.55
C ALA A 631 20.35 1.89 22.10
N ARG A 632 19.61 2.50 21.17
CA ARG A 632 19.67 2.17 19.73
C ARG A 632 21.06 2.41 19.17
N ASP A 633 21.70 3.51 19.53
CA ASP A 633 23.06 3.82 19.08
C ASP A 633 24.08 2.80 19.61
N TYR A 634 23.97 2.40 20.88
CA TYR A 634 24.78 1.32 21.42
C TYR A 634 24.54 -0.03 20.71
N ILE A 635 23.32 -0.32 20.28
CA ILE A 635 23.01 -1.54 19.51
C ILE A 635 23.70 -1.49 18.14
N TRP A 636 23.66 -0.36 17.43
CA TRP A 636 24.39 -0.21 16.17
C TRP A 636 25.91 -0.38 16.36
N LEU A 637 26.44 0.11 17.47
CA LEU A 637 27.84 -0.05 17.86
C LEU A 637 28.19 -1.44 18.41
N LYS A 638 27.19 -2.32 18.55
CA LYS A 638 27.28 -3.69 19.09
C LYS A 638 27.71 -3.76 20.56
N ASP A 639 27.47 -2.69 21.33
CA ASP A 639 27.68 -2.65 22.79
C ASP A 639 26.36 -2.96 23.52
N TYR A 640 25.93 -4.23 23.41
CA TYR A 640 24.61 -4.66 23.89
C TYR A 640 24.43 -4.52 25.41
N GLU A 641 25.50 -4.59 26.21
CA GLU A 641 25.38 -4.43 27.66
C GLU A 641 25.02 -2.98 28.03
N LYS A 642 25.67 -1.99 27.41
CA LYS A 642 25.28 -0.58 27.63
C LYS A 642 23.91 -0.27 27.04
N ALA A 643 23.58 -0.84 25.88
CA ALA A 643 22.23 -0.71 25.34
C ALA A 643 21.19 -1.16 26.36
N ILE A 644 21.41 -2.32 27.01
CA ILE A 644 20.53 -2.82 28.07
C ILE A 644 20.49 -1.89 29.29
N ASP A 645 21.61 -1.33 29.73
CA ASP A 645 21.64 -0.36 30.84
C ASP A 645 20.70 0.83 30.55
N TRP A 646 20.72 1.34 29.31
CA TRP A 646 19.85 2.43 28.88
C TRP A 646 18.40 2.02 28.68
N LEU A 647 18.13 0.79 28.23
CA LEU A 647 16.75 0.27 28.19
C LEU A 647 16.16 0.06 29.59
N GLU A 648 16.97 -0.33 30.59
CA GLU A 648 16.52 -0.41 31.99
C GLU A 648 16.13 0.98 32.50
N LYS A 649 16.92 2.01 32.18
CA LYS A 649 16.57 3.42 32.44
C LYS A 649 15.30 3.85 31.69
N GLY A 650 15.12 3.41 30.44
CA GLY A 650 13.91 3.65 29.65
C GLY A 650 12.64 3.10 30.31
N ILE A 651 12.70 1.95 31.00
CA ILE A 651 11.57 1.48 31.82
C ILE A 651 11.28 2.44 32.97
N GLU A 652 12.31 2.89 33.68
CA GLU A 652 12.17 3.77 34.86
C GLU A 652 11.56 5.13 34.48
N GLU A 653 11.98 5.66 33.33
CA GLU A 653 11.55 6.97 32.82
C GLU A 653 10.25 6.91 32.01
N ARG A 654 9.72 5.71 31.74
CA ARG A 654 8.61 5.50 30.78
C ARG A 654 8.90 6.13 29.42
N ASP A 655 10.08 5.84 28.91
CA ASP A 655 10.52 6.33 27.62
C ASP A 655 9.66 5.76 26.48
N PHE A 656 9.34 6.60 25.50
CA PHE A 656 8.36 6.28 24.46
C PHE A 656 8.81 5.15 23.54
N GLY A 657 10.11 5.10 23.19
CA GLY A 657 10.65 4.10 22.28
C GLY A 657 10.61 2.67 22.86
N MET A 658 10.27 2.52 24.14
CA MET A 658 10.14 1.23 24.79
C MET A 658 9.06 0.35 24.16
N THR A 659 8.03 0.93 23.50
CA THR A 659 7.01 0.14 22.78
C THR A 659 7.56 -0.59 21.56
N GLN A 660 8.72 -0.17 21.05
CA GLN A 660 9.33 -0.68 19.81
C GLN A 660 10.26 -1.88 20.03
N ILE A 661 10.80 -2.04 21.24
CA ILE A 661 11.90 -2.98 21.53
C ILE A 661 11.54 -4.46 21.30
N TYR A 662 10.24 -4.76 21.24
CA TYR A 662 9.77 -6.13 21.05
C TYR A 662 9.69 -6.54 19.57
N SER A 663 9.38 -5.61 18.67
CA SER A 663 9.10 -5.92 17.26
C SER A 663 10.14 -5.36 16.28
N PHE A 664 10.83 -4.27 16.62
CA PHE A 664 11.71 -3.59 15.67
C PHE A 664 12.96 -4.46 15.39
N PRO A 665 13.34 -4.63 14.10
CA PRO A 665 14.45 -5.48 13.69
C PRO A 665 15.77 -5.24 14.43
N ILE A 666 16.10 -3.99 14.74
CA ILE A 666 17.34 -3.62 15.44
C ILE A 666 17.45 -4.27 16.82
N TYR A 667 16.32 -4.51 17.49
CA TYR A 667 16.28 -5.20 18.79
C TYR A 667 16.20 -6.73 18.67
N GLN A 668 16.11 -7.27 17.44
CA GLN A 668 16.03 -8.71 17.19
C GLN A 668 17.41 -9.37 17.01
N GLU A 669 18.49 -8.69 17.41
CA GLU A 669 19.84 -9.23 17.38
C GLU A 669 19.98 -10.50 18.26
N PRO A 670 20.55 -11.61 17.77
CA PRO A 670 20.62 -12.87 18.51
C PRO A 670 21.34 -12.77 19.87
N GLU A 671 22.34 -11.90 19.99
CA GLU A 671 23.08 -11.69 21.24
C GLU A 671 22.22 -10.95 22.28
N LEU A 672 21.51 -9.91 21.84
CA LEU A 672 20.57 -9.15 22.68
C LEU A 672 19.39 -10.03 23.14
N LEU A 673 18.79 -10.79 22.23
CA LEU A 673 17.66 -11.69 22.54
C LEU A 673 18.04 -12.80 23.53
N LYS A 674 19.29 -13.27 23.54
CA LYS A 674 19.78 -14.28 24.50
C LYS A 674 20.13 -13.68 25.87
N ASN A 675 20.25 -12.36 25.98
CA ASN A 675 20.61 -11.71 27.23
C ASN A 675 19.46 -11.79 28.24
N LYS A 676 19.76 -12.26 29.47
CA LYS A 676 18.75 -12.44 30.52
C LYS A 676 18.15 -11.11 31.02
N ARG A 677 18.93 -10.03 31.01
CA ARG A 677 18.45 -8.69 31.42
C ARG A 677 17.46 -8.14 30.39
N PHE A 678 17.79 -8.25 29.10
CA PHE A 678 16.85 -7.87 28.03
C PHE A 678 15.55 -8.68 28.08
N GLN A 679 15.62 -10.00 28.30
CA GLN A 679 14.43 -10.82 28.51
C GLN A 679 13.62 -10.40 29.75
N ALA A 680 14.28 -9.93 30.81
CA ALA A 680 13.60 -9.39 31.99
C ALA A 680 12.90 -8.04 31.72
N ILE A 681 13.48 -7.20 30.85
CA ILE A 681 12.86 -5.95 30.37
C ILE A 681 11.56 -6.25 29.63
N LEU A 682 11.62 -7.10 28.59
CA LEU A 682 10.44 -7.45 27.79
C LEU A 682 9.29 -7.99 28.63
N LYS A 683 9.66 -8.75 29.66
CA LYS A 683 8.76 -9.36 30.62
C LYS A 683 8.16 -8.38 31.62
N LYS A 684 8.95 -7.42 32.10
CA LYS A 684 8.46 -6.34 32.98
C LYS A 684 7.47 -5.44 32.24
N MET A 685 7.62 -5.33 30.93
CA MET A 685 6.67 -4.67 30.04
C MET A 685 5.50 -5.56 29.61
N ASN A 686 5.40 -6.81 30.05
CA ASN A 686 4.31 -7.74 29.70
C ASN A 686 4.10 -8.00 28.19
N PHE A 687 5.17 -7.98 27.37
CA PHE A 687 5.02 -8.35 25.96
C PHE A 687 4.58 -9.83 25.80
N PRO A 688 3.72 -10.14 24.81
CA PRO A 688 3.16 -11.49 24.63
C PRO A 688 4.27 -12.51 24.28
N GLY A 689 4.11 -13.76 24.71
CA GLY A 689 5.06 -14.85 24.41
C GLY A 689 6.33 -14.89 25.29
N VAL A 690 6.54 -13.90 26.17
CA VAL A 690 7.64 -13.87 27.14
C VAL A 690 7.15 -14.43 28.48
N LYS A 691 7.55 -15.67 28.84
CA LYS A 691 7.02 -16.35 30.05
C LYS A 691 7.43 -15.64 31.37
N SER A 692 6.45 -15.35 32.24
CA SER A 692 6.59 -14.92 33.65
C SER A 692 7.50 -15.86 34.47
N PRO A 693 8.26 -15.40 35.49
CA PRO A 693 9.14 -16.28 36.25
C PRO A 693 8.22 -17.01 37.22
N SER A 694 8.24 -18.34 37.17
CA SER A 694 7.64 -19.17 38.22
C SER A 694 8.25 -18.84 39.57
#